data_AF-A0A090N4G1-F1
#
_entry.id   AF-A0A090N4G1-F1
#
_cell.length_a   1.000
_cell.length_b   1.000
_cell.length_c   1.000
_cell.angle_alpha   90.00
_cell.angle_beta   90.00
_cell.angle_gamma   90.00
#
_symmetry.space_group_name_H-M   'P 1'
#
loop_
_entity.id
_entity.type
_entity.pdbx_description
1 polymer ?
#
loop_
_entity_poly.entity_id
_entity_poly.type
_entity_poly.pdbx_seq_one_letter_code
_entity_poly.pdbx_strand_id
1 'polypeptide(L)'
;MAGAIDLSFSTTACLEIFEVDYASREMDMPVVGKAIPSTERFHRIVWGSAGIGSTETRLGLIAGGLVDGTVNVYNPAKIVDGATNGAIITKLAKHQGAVRGLDFNTFSPNLLASGAEDGELCIWDLENPTKPSLYPALKSTTGGPTAGEVSFLQWNHKVQHILASSSLNGSTVVWDLKRQRPVISFTDPNSRRRCSAMQWNPEVATQLIVASDDDRSCTLQVWDLRNSISPAREFVAHSKGVLAMAWNLQDPALLLTCGKDNRTLCWDTEVGEVISELPASANWNFDVQWSKTAPGILSTSSFDGKITLHNMQQAGASQAGAHGVNSDFTGLAHEQSTGPKAPMKRAPNWLKRPCGATFGFGGKLLAHGAQLQGGPTASPTTISIMSVKSESTDGMVVKEQSVEFEQAVKNGEVNDLIKFCEVKRQDAKGEDQEAWTFMRILFAEDARREMLRHLEFGDALEAREKSLAALSMKDAREVEDSAPMSAPTSPSLPPVEDNDAFFDNLGDAPVQPPKPTPAPKSIPPPKQATVTTIPPPTAADFEIQRALIVGDYKAAVAACEKAERYADALILAAAGGPELWAEAQASHIARAPRPYMQVAAAVVGKNLSSLVKARPVSAWRETLAMLCTYAPGDEWGPLAEVLAEGLITSGDHNSAMLCYICAGNVDAAIKYWLTLLPSRNFTPKDLYGVVEKAVMLTRAAGQSESTQGFTSLITNYAEMLSSQGDLDSALDYLGMVPGSPGEDVNVLRDRIIRSSVSTKASTSTQVVSPAVSSSVPASSSPYQASPTSNVSTYGAPPPTSMKKSALATTANKSKLQGDEEAIPEFRNADVLVCTPARLLKLIKDEWVLLGRLRHVVVDEADEMLSSGFASDVGEIIKLSYGENGINRFDTKVQYIFAAATMREAQPLLETFPGEVEWVSTARFGRVHPQLDVRVDDVRGDDAKFESLCDALNRHKAYKTLIFANSPEDADELVGKLDARDVVALAFHGRAKERGVVLDDFIAGDLKVCVCTDLAARGIDFPDLHHVAQYGAAPSMEMFLHRCGRTARTGQRGPFHVTCVVDLDAETVDEDVRSELESHR
;
A
#
# COMPACT_ATOMS: atom_id res chain seq x y z
N MET A 1 14.59 -51.83 10.37
CA MET A 1 15.34 -52.42 9.23
C MET A 1 16.04 -53.71 9.69
N ALA A 2 16.32 -54.65 8.78
CA ALA A 2 17.17 -55.80 9.08
C ALA A 2 18.57 -55.34 9.55
N GLY A 3 19.10 -55.97 10.61
CA GLY A 3 20.35 -55.57 11.26
C GLY A 3 20.18 -54.73 12.54
N ALA A 4 19.05 -54.02 12.71
CA ALA A 4 18.72 -53.35 13.97
C ALA A 4 17.99 -54.30 14.94
N ILE A 5 18.17 -54.09 16.25
CA ILE A 5 17.43 -54.75 17.33
C ILE A 5 17.02 -53.66 18.33
N ASP A 6 15.72 -53.51 18.54
CA ASP A 6 15.17 -52.62 19.58
C ASP A 6 15.29 -53.26 20.97
N LEU A 7 15.22 -52.45 22.03
CA LEU A 7 15.25 -52.87 23.43
C LEU A 7 14.14 -53.87 23.81
N SER A 8 13.02 -53.90 23.08
CA SER A 8 11.97 -54.93 23.22
C SER A 8 12.38 -56.32 22.71
N PHE A 9 13.51 -56.44 22.00
CA PHE A 9 13.95 -57.63 21.25
C PHE A 9 12.93 -58.16 20.23
N SER A 10 11.94 -57.35 19.81
CA SER A 10 10.87 -57.78 18.92
C SER A 10 11.39 -58.30 17.57
N THR A 11 10.92 -59.49 17.17
CA THR A 11 11.27 -60.11 15.89
C THR A 11 10.37 -59.64 14.74
N THR A 12 9.13 -59.27 15.03
CA THR A 12 8.11 -58.86 14.04
C THR A 12 8.46 -57.52 13.40
N ALA A 13 8.29 -57.42 12.07
CA ALA A 13 8.38 -56.16 11.35
C ALA A 13 6.99 -55.67 10.93
N CYS A 14 6.72 -54.39 11.12
CA CYS A 14 5.54 -53.68 10.62
C CYS A 14 5.93 -52.68 9.52
N LEU A 15 4.96 -52.32 8.68
CA LEU A 15 4.98 -51.10 7.87
C LEU A 15 3.96 -50.13 8.46
N GLU A 16 4.42 -48.94 8.80
CA GLU A 16 3.65 -47.86 9.41
C GLU A 16 3.80 -46.60 8.56
N ILE A 17 2.75 -45.77 8.53
CA ILE A 17 2.73 -44.48 7.84
C ILE A 17 2.45 -43.42 8.90
N PHE A 18 3.21 -42.35 8.88
CA PHE A 18 3.10 -41.23 9.81
C PHE A 18 2.64 -39.99 9.05
N GLU A 19 1.74 -39.22 9.66
CA GLU A 19 1.40 -37.88 9.18
C GLU A 19 2.19 -36.82 9.94
N VAL A 20 2.48 -35.71 9.26
CA VAL A 20 3.32 -34.63 9.78
C VAL A 20 2.58 -33.32 9.55
N ASP A 21 1.86 -32.87 10.58
CA ASP A 21 1.30 -31.52 10.58
C ASP A 21 2.36 -30.51 11.02
N TYR A 22 2.84 -29.72 10.05
CA TYR A 22 3.83 -28.67 10.26
C TYR A 22 3.27 -27.42 10.98
N ALA A 23 1.95 -27.33 11.22
CA ALA A 23 1.34 -26.30 12.06
C ALA A 23 1.29 -26.72 13.55
N SER A 24 1.18 -28.01 13.82
CA SER A 24 1.22 -28.56 15.19
C SER A 24 2.55 -28.26 15.90
N ARG A 25 2.50 -28.16 17.24
CA ARG A 25 3.68 -28.04 18.11
C ARG A 25 3.98 -29.33 18.88
N GLU A 26 3.28 -30.41 18.55
CA GLU A 26 3.46 -31.71 19.20
C GLU A 26 4.68 -32.42 18.59
N MET A 27 5.48 -33.07 19.44
CA MET A 27 6.72 -33.75 19.01
C MET A 27 6.49 -35.21 18.57
N ASP A 28 5.30 -35.76 18.86
CA ASP A 28 4.90 -37.11 18.47
C ASP A 28 4.19 -37.06 17.12
N MET A 29 4.71 -37.79 16.12
CA MET A 29 4.05 -37.94 14.83
C MET A 29 2.97 -39.04 14.93
N PRO A 30 1.69 -38.75 14.64
CA PRO A 30 0.64 -39.77 14.70
C PRO A 30 0.79 -40.81 13.58
N VAL A 31 0.62 -42.09 13.93
CA VAL A 31 0.48 -43.18 12.95
C VAL A 31 -0.90 -43.08 12.30
N VAL A 32 -0.94 -43.00 10.97
CA VAL A 32 -2.17 -42.92 10.20
C VAL A 32 -2.53 -44.27 9.60
N GLY A 33 -3.80 -44.65 9.77
CA GLY A 33 -4.30 -45.96 9.39
C GLY A 33 -3.92 -47.04 10.39
N LYS A 34 -3.59 -48.24 9.91
CA LYS A 34 -3.21 -49.38 10.75
C LYS A 34 -1.89 -50.01 10.30
N ALA A 35 -0.98 -50.21 11.26
CA ALA A 35 0.28 -50.91 11.05
C ALA A 35 0.08 -52.26 10.35
N ILE A 36 0.75 -52.46 9.21
CA ILE A 36 0.63 -53.67 8.39
C ILE A 36 1.79 -54.62 8.75
N PRO A 37 1.52 -55.83 9.30
CA PRO A 37 2.58 -56.78 9.60
C PRO A 37 3.23 -57.32 8.32
N SER A 38 4.56 -57.32 8.29
CA SER A 38 5.36 -58.02 7.27
C SER A 38 5.65 -59.45 7.71
N THR A 39 5.85 -60.34 6.75
CA THR A 39 6.33 -61.71 7.02
C THR A 39 7.79 -61.74 7.45
N GLU A 40 8.60 -60.80 6.95
CA GLU A 40 10.03 -60.71 7.23
C GLU A 40 10.49 -59.25 7.39
N ARG A 41 11.72 -59.06 7.85
CA ARG A 41 12.31 -57.72 8.05
C ARG A 41 12.66 -57.06 6.71
N PHE A 42 12.42 -55.74 6.60
CA PHE A 42 12.82 -54.95 5.42
C PHE A 42 14.33 -54.64 5.41
N HIS A 43 14.97 -54.84 4.25
CA HIS A 43 16.31 -54.33 3.95
C HIS A 43 16.28 -52.95 3.30
N ARG A 44 15.35 -52.71 2.38
CA ARG A 44 15.18 -51.43 1.68
C ARG A 44 13.70 -51.17 1.42
N ILE A 45 13.27 -49.92 1.59
CA ILE A 45 11.93 -49.44 1.29
C ILE A 45 12.07 -48.26 0.33
N VAL A 46 11.23 -48.20 -0.71
CA VAL A 46 11.16 -47.07 -1.64
C VAL A 46 9.71 -46.69 -1.93
N TRP A 47 9.47 -45.40 -2.14
CA TRP A 47 8.13 -44.85 -2.40
C TRP A 47 8.12 -44.17 -3.78
N GLY A 48 7.38 -44.78 -4.71
CA GLY A 48 7.16 -44.29 -6.08
C GLY A 48 6.13 -43.15 -6.15
N SER A 49 6.16 -42.39 -7.24
CA SER A 49 5.19 -41.31 -7.48
C SER A 49 3.76 -41.81 -7.69
N ALA A 50 2.78 -40.93 -7.47
CA ALA A 50 1.38 -41.19 -7.85
C ALA A 50 1.25 -41.42 -9.35
N GLY A 51 0.47 -42.45 -9.73
CA GLY A 51 0.15 -42.71 -11.13
C GLY A 51 -0.86 -41.69 -11.64
N ILE A 52 -0.59 -41.08 -12.80
CA ILE A 52 -1.51 -40.11 -13.41
C ILE A 52 -2.78 -40.84 -13.85
N GLY A 53 -3.87 -40.67 -13.09
CA GLY A 53 -5.22 -41.04 -13.53
C GLY A 53 -5.96 -42.12 -12.74
N SER A 54 -5.41 -42.69 -11.65
CA SER A 54 -6.16 -43.63 -10.79
C SER A 54 -6.30 -43.13 -9.35
N THR A 55 -7.56 -42.92 -8.93
CA THR A 55 -7.92 -42.50 -7.56
C THR A 55 -7.44 -43.50 -6.50
N GLU A 56 -7.38 -44.79 -6.84
CA GLU A 56 -6.83 -45.84 -5.97
C GLU A 56 -5.33 -45.70 -5.68
N THR A 57 -4.56 -44.90 -6.43
CA THR A 57 -3.10 -44.70 -6.20
C THR A 57 -2.74 -43.24 -5.94
N ARG A 58 -3.66 -42.44 -5.38
CA ARG A 58 -3.47 -41.02 -5.03
C ARG A 58 -2.17 -40.70 -4.26
N LEU A 59 -1.67 -41.64 -3.46
CA LEU A 59 -0.47 -41.53 -2.62
C LEU A 59 0.74 -42.29 -3.21
N GLY A 60 0.71 -42.70 -4.48
CA GLY A 60 1.75 -43.54 -5.08
C GLY A 60 1.74 -44.97 -4.59
N LEU A 61 2.89 -45.64 -4.70
CA LEU A 61 3.10 -47.05 -4.32
C LEU A 61 4.37 -47.17 -3.46
N ILE A 62 4.33 -48.05 -2.45
CA ILE A 62 5.49 -48.38 -1.62
C ILE A 62 5.97 -49.79 -2.00
N ALA A 63 7.27 -49.97 -2.22
CA ALA A 63 7.90 -51.27 -2.40
C ALA A 63 8.89 -51.54 -1.25
N GLY A 64 8.80 -52.73 -0.65
CA GLY A 64 9.70 -53.17 0.42
C GLY A 64 10.40 -54.48 0.04
N GLY A 65 11.74 -54.45 0.01
CA GLY A 65 12.59 -55.61 -0.21
C GLY A 65 12.90 -56.31 1.12
N LEU A 66 12.70 -57.63 1.16
CA LEU A 66 12.80 -58.46 2.37
C LEU A 66 14.09 -59.31 2.41
N VAL A 67 14.38 -59.89 3.58
CA VAL A 67 15.52 -60.82 3.78
C VAL A 67 15.36 -62.11 2.99
N ASP A 68 14.13 -62.58 2.75
CA ASP A 68 13.80 -63.84 2.08
C ASP A 68 13.91 -63.79 0.53
N GLY A 69 14.27 -62.64 -0.04
CA GLY A 69 14.28 -62.41 -1.50
C GLY A 69 12.95 -61.93 -2.09
N THR A 70 11.89 -61.82 -1.29
CA THR A 70 10.59 -61.29 -1.73
C THR A 70 10.61 -59.76 -1.78
N VAL A 71 9.97 -59.17 -2.79
CA VAL A 71 9.58 -57.74 -2.78
C VAL A 71 8.06 -57.63 -2.62
N ASN A 72 7.60 -57.03 -1.53
CA ASN A 72 6.19 -56.72 -1.33
C ASN A 72 5.87 -55.32 -1.88
N VAL A 73 4.75 -55.17 -2.59
CA VAL A 73 4.25 -53.87 -3.07
C VAL A 73 2.95 -53.52 -2.35
N TYR A 74 2.91 -52.32 -1.77
CA TYR A 74 1.85 -51.84 -0.89
C TYR A 74 1.14 -50.61 -1.48
N ASN A 75 -0.15 -50.48 -1.16
CA ASN A 75 -0.95 -49.30 -1.48
C ASN A 75 -1.06 -48.37 -0.26
N PRO A 76 -0.29 -47.25 -0.19
CA PRO A 76 -0.35 -46.33 0.95
C PRO A 76 -1.72 -45.67 1.15
N ALA A 77 -2.49 -45.41 0.08
CA ALA A 77 -3.83 -44.83 0.21
C ALA A 77 -4.77 -45.77 0.98
N LYS A 78 -4.80 -47.06 0.63
CA LYS A 78 -5.64 -48.06 1.32
C LYS A 78 -5.19 -48.32 2.77
N ILE A 79 -3.91 -48.15 3.08
CA ILE A 79 -3.39 -48.21 4.45
C ILE A 79 -3.89 -47.03 5.28
N VAL A 80 -3.77 -45.80 4.74
CA VAL A 80 -4.29 -44.55 5.35
C VAL A 80 -5.80 -44.62 5.58
N ASP A 81 -6.57 -45.13 4.60
CA ASP A 81 -8.01 -45.35 4.70
C ASP A 81 -8.40 -46.54 5.63
N GLY A 82 -7.44 -47.12 6.36
CA GLY A 82 -7.65 -48.17 7.37
C GLY A 82 -7.97 -49.57 6.81
N ALA A 83 -7.93 -49.76 5.50
CA ALA A 83 -8.36 -51.00 4.83
C ALA A 83 -7.25 -52.06 4.80
N THR A 84 -7.32 -53.05 5.69
CA THR A 84 -6.38 -54.19 5.70
C THR A 84 -6.46 -55.07 4.45
N ASN A 85 -7.63 -55.15 3.81
CA ASN A 85 -7.83 -55.93 2.59
C ASN A 85 -7.40 -55.10 1.36
N GLY A 86 -6.36 -55.56 0.66
CA GLY A 86 -5.79 -54.85 -0.48
C GLY A 86 -4.70 -53.83 -0.14
N ALA A 87 -4.24 -53.78 1.12
CA ALA A 87 -3.07 -53.00 1.53
C ALA A 87 -1.77 -53.50 0.86
N ILE A 88 -1.66 -54.81 0.61
CA ILE A 88 -0.63 -55.41 -0.26
C ILE A 88 -1.28 -55.65 -1.63
N ILE A 89 -0.65 -55.15 -2.69
CA ILE A 89 -1.09 -55.33 -4.09
C ILE A 89 -0.54 -56.64 -4.66
N THR A 90 0.77 -56.88 -4.50
CA THR A 90 1.45 -58.06 -5.04
C THR A 90 2.69 -58.42 -4.22
N LYS A 91 3.11 -59.68 -4.33
CA LYS A 91 4.35 -60.21 -3.75
C LYS A 91 5.20 -60.79 -4.88
N LEU A 92 6.40 -60.25 -5.04
CA LEU A 92 7.30 -60.52 -6.15
C LEU A 92 8.46 -61.39 -5.63
N ALA A 93 8.30 -62.72 -5.72
CA ALA A 93 9.28 -63.70 -5.26
C ALA A 93 9.99 -64.36 -6.46
N LYS A 94 11.29 -64.07 -6.63
CA LYS A 94 12.11 -64.56 -7.75
C LYS A 94 13.60 -64.67 -7.37
N HIS A 95 14.13 -63.66 -6.69
CA HIS A 95 15.47 -63.68 -6.09
C HIS A 95 15.61 -64.84 -5.08
N GLN A 96 16.85 -65.25 -4.81
CA GLN A 96 17.23 -66.34 -3.91
C GLN A 96 18.06 -65.87 -2.71
N GLY A 97 18.30 -64.56 -2.59
CA GLY A 97 18.99 -63.91 -1.46
C GLY A 97 18.37 -62.54 -1.15
N ALA A 98 18.88 -61.85 -0.11
CA ALA A 98 18.22 -60.66 0.40
C ALA A 98 18.18 -59.50 -0.62
N VAL A 99 17.04 -58.80 -0.71
CA VAL A 99 16.87 -57.69 -1.67
C VAL A 99 17.45 -56.39 -1.10
N ARG A 100 18.64 -56.02 -1.57
CA ARG A 100 19.37 -54.82 -1.12
C ARG A 100 19.21 -53.65 -2.11
N GLY A 101 19.26 -53.92 -3.41
CA GLY A 101 18.96 -52.94 -4.46
C GLY A 101 17.45 -52.87 -4.73
N LEU A 102 16.86 -51.68 -4.63
CA LEU A 102 15.44 -51.44 -4.92
C LEU A 102 15.22 -49.97 -5.29
N ASP A 103 14.57 -49.70 -6.43
CA ASP A 103 14.23 -48.34 -6.90
C ASP A 103 13.11 -48.31 -7.97
N PHE A 104 12.32 -47.24 -8.00
CA PHE A 104 11.23 -46.99 -8.96
C PHE A 104 11.68 -46.11 -10.13
N ASN A 105 11.18 -46.36 -11.34
CA ASN A 105 11.46 -45.51 -12.50
C ASN A 105 10.74 -44.15 -12.39
N THR A 106 11.49 -43.05 -12.43
CA THR A 106 10.98 -41.67 -12.32
C THR A 106 9.97 -41.29 -13.40
N PHE A 107 10.07 -41.87 -14.61
CA PHE A 107 9.23 -41.55 -15.77
C PHE A 107 8.04 -42.52 -15.93
N SER A 108 8.05 -43.66 -15.25
CA SER A 108 7.11 -44.76 -15.48
C SER A 108 6.90 -45.52 -14.18
N PRO A 109 6.02 -45.04 -13.27
CA PRO A 109 5.91 -45.58 -11.91
C PRO A 109 5.40 -47.03 -11.83
N ASN A 110 4.93 -47.61 -12.94
CA ASN A 110 4.67 -49.05 -13.07
C ASN A 110 5.95 -49.90 -13.16
N LEU A 111 7.11 -49.31 -13.45
CA LEU A 111 8.40 -50.02 -13.53
C LEU A 111 9.17 -49.92 -12.21
N LEU A 112 9.34 -51.08 -11.58
CA LEU A 112 10.12 -51.27 -10.35
C LEU A 112 11.36 -52.10 -10.68
N ALA A 113 12.53 -51.74 -10.15
CA ALA A 113 13.76 -52.50 -10.34
C ALA A 113 14.27 -53.01 -8.98
N SER A 114 14.65 -54.29 -8.91
CA SER A 114 15.24 -54.89 -7.71
C SER A 114 16.46 -55.78 -8.03
N GLY A 115 17.42 -55.79 -7.11
CA GLY A 115 18.63 -56.59 -7.17
C GLY A 115 19.00 -57.15 -5.80
N ALA A 116 19.51 -58.37 -5.78
CA ALA A 116 19.72 -59.15 -4.56
C ALA A 116 21.15 -59.71 -4.44
N GLU A 117 21.39 -60.47 -3.37
CA GLU A 117 22.68 -61.11 -3.08
C GLU A 117 23.06 -62.22 -4.08
N ASP A 118 22.10 -62.81 -4.79
CA ASP A 118 22.36 -63.70 -5.94
C ASP A 118 22.99 -62.96 -7.15
N GLY A 119 22.91 -61.63 -7.16
CA GLY A 119 23.38 -60.77 -8.24
C GLY A 119 22.44 -60.66 -9.43
N GLU A 120 21.26 -61.29 -9.43
CA GLU A 120 20.26 -61.09 -10.48
C GLU A 120 19.65 -59.67 -10.39
N LEU A 121 19.40 -59.07 -11.55
CA LEU A 121 18.71 -57.79 -11.67
C LEU A 121 17.36 -58.03 -12.34
N CYS A 122 16.28 -57.81 -11.58
CA CYS A 122 14.90 -57.98 -12.03
C CYS A 122 14.26 -56.61 -12.28
N ILE A 123 13.78 -56.37 -13.50
CA ILE A 123 12.88 -55.24 -13.81
C ILE A 123 11.46 -55.77 -13.90
N TRP A 124 10.59 -55.25 -13.03
CA TRP A 124 9.21 -55.64 -12.88
C TRP A 124 8.31 -54.59 -13.51
N ASP A 125 7.40 -55.03 -14.37
CA ASP A 125 6.22 -54.25 -14.73
C ASP A 125 5.09 -54.62 -13.77
N LEU A 126 4.58 -53.65 -13.03
CA LEU A 126 3.53 -53.85 -12.04
C LEU A 126 2.15 -54.08 -12.68
N GLU A 127 1.97 -53.79 -13.98
CA GLU A 127 0.80 -54.22 -14.74
C GLU A 127 0.86 -55.74 -15.06
N ASN A 128 2.08 -56.30 -15.21
CA ASN A 128 2.32 -57.69 -15.61
C ASN A 128 3.35 -58.42 -14.70
N PRO A 129 3.11 -58.53 -13.38
CA PRO A 129 4.12 -58.98 -12.40
C PRO A 129 4.59 -60.43 -12.55
N THR A 130 3.98 -61.22 -13.43
CA THR A 130 4.31 -62.65 -13.65
C THR A 130 5.50 -62.87 -14.58
N LYS A 131 6.02 -61.83 -15.25
CA LYS A 131 7.14 -61.93 -16.21
C LYS A 131 8.14 -60.77 -16.05
N PRO A 132 8.94 -60.73 -14.97
CA PRO A 132 10.04 -59.78 -14.86
C PRO A 132 11.04 -59.94 -16.01
N SER A 133 11.62 -58.82 -16.46
CA SER A 133 12.80 -58.85 -17.33
C SER A 133 14.04 -59.12 -16.48
N LEU A 134 14.66 -60.27 -16.71
CA LEU A 134 15.83 -60.75 -15.96
C LEU A 134 17.12 -60.36 -16.69
N TYR A 135 18.03 -59.69 -15.99
CA TYR A 135 19.35 -59.32 -16.49
C TYR A 135 20.41 -60.18 -15.78
N PRO A 136 21.38 -60.74 -16.52
CA PRO A 136 22.30 -61.74 -15.98
C PRO A 136 23.27 -61.15 -14.95
N ALA A 137 23.58 -61.93 -13.91
CA ALA A 137 24.38 -61.49 -12.79
C ALA A 137 25.78 -60.95 -13.17
N LEU A 138 26.28 -60.04 -12.32
CA LEU A 138 27.53 -59.30 -12.50
C LEU A 138 28.75 -60.24 -12.60
N LYS A 139 29.17 -60.54 -13.83
CA LYS A 139 30.39 -61.32 -14.11
C LYS A 139 31.64 -60.46 -13.87
N SER A 140 32.14 -60.46 -12.65
CA SER A 140 33.43 -59.85 -12.30
C SER A 140 34.56 -60.38 -13.21
N THR A 141 35.41 -59.46 -13.67
CA THR A 141 36.66 -59.76 -14.39
C THR A 141 37.74 -60.38 -13.50
N THR A 142 37.53 -60.44 -12.17
CA THR A 142 38.38 -61.22 -11.24
C THR A 142 37.51 -62.15 -10.39
N GLY A 143 37.63 -63.46 -10.63
CA GLY A 143 36.72 -64.47 -10.07
C GLY A 143 36.89 -64.71 -8.57
N GLY A 144 35.94 -64.21 -7.78
CA GLY A 144 35.75 -64.55 -6.36
C GLY A 144 34.27 -64.89 -6.10
N PRO A 145 33.94 -65.55 -4.98
CA PRO A 145 32.57 -66.03 -4.73
C PRO A 145 31.56 -64.88 -4.50
N THR A 146 31.96 -63.83 -3.76
CA THR A 146 31.13 -62.66 -3.41
C THR A 146 31.10 -61.60 -4.51
N ALA A 147 31.07 -62.02 -5.78
CA ALA A 147 31.31 -61.15 -6.94
C ALA A 147 30.04 -60.66 -7.65
N GLY A 148 28.91 -61.34 -7.44
CA GLY A 148 27.63 -61.02 -8.08
C GLY A 148 26.76 -60.05 -7.28
N GLU A 149 26.81 -60.12 -5.95
CA GLU A 149 25.94 -59.42 -4.99
C GLU A 149 25.70 -57.94 -5.36
N VAL A 150 24.44 -57.57 -5.60
CA VAL A 150 24.04 -56.16 -5.81
C VAL A 150 23.81 -55.52 -4.44
N SER A 151 24.62 -54.51 -4.10
CA SER A 151 24.44 -53.73 -2.86
C SER A 151 23.46 -52.58 -3.05
N PHE A 152 23.56 -51.85 -4.16
CA PHE A 152 22.74 -50.67 -4.47
C PHE A 152 22.30 -50.62 -5.92
N LEU A 153 21.16 -49.97 -6.17
CA LEU A 153 20.49 -49.90 -7.46
C LEU A 153 19.77 -48.55 -7.57
N GLN A 154 19.89 -47.86 -8.70
CA GLN A 154 19.12 -46.63 -8.97
C GLN A 154 18.93 -46.32 -10.46
N TRP A 155 17.76 -45.83 -10.84
CA TRP A 155 17.43 -45.31 -12.17
C TRP A 155 18.03 -43.94 -12.45
N ASN A 156 18.31 -43.65 -13.72
CA ASN A 156 18.80 -42.35 -14.16
C ASN A 156 17.67 -41.31 -14.27
N HIS A 157 17.76 -40.23 -13.50
CA HIS A 157 16.74 -39.16 -13.43
C HIS A 157 16.47 -38.40 -14.75
N LYS A 158 17.32 -38.53 -15.76
CA LYS A 158 17.15 -37.89 -17.09
C LYS A 158 16.87 -38.87 -18.23
N VAL A 159 17.17 -40.15 -18.06
CA VAL A 159 17.11 -41.15 -19.14
C VAL A 159 16.43 -42.43 -18.67
N GLN A 160 15.11 -42.50 -18.89
CA GLN A 160 14.18 -43.59 -18.51
C GLN A 160 14.71 -45.03 -18.62
N HIS A 161 15.62 -45.33 -19.55
CA HIS A 161 16.09 -46.69 -19.85
C HIS A 161 17.53 -46.98 -19.39
N ILE A 162 18.11 -46.10 -18.58
CA ILE A 162 19.44 -46.27 -17.98
C ILE A 162 19.29 -46.54 -16.48
N LEU A 163 19.99 -47.58 -16.02
CA LEU A 163 20.02 -48.02 -14.63
C LEU A 163 21.47 -48.19 -14.19
N ALA A 164 21.80 -47.86 -12.94
CA ALA A 164 23.07 -48.24 -12.32
C ALA A 164 22.83 -49.30 -11.24
N SER A 165 23.74 -50.27 -11.17
CA SER A 165 23.87 -51.23 -10.06
C SER A 165 25.29 -51.16 -9.51
N SER A 166 25.45 -51.09 -8.20
CA SER A 166 26.75 -51.27 -7.53
C SER A 166 26.78 -52.59 -6.77
N SER A 167 27.97 -53.19 -6.67
CA SER A 167 28.22 -54.44 -5.97
C SER A 167 29.00 -54.22 -4.68
N LEU A 168 28.86 -55.14 -3.72
CA LEU A 168 29.58 -55.11 -2.45
C LEU A 168 31.11 -55.10 -2.63
N ASN A 169 31.61 -55.58 -3.78
CA ASN A 169 33.03 -55.57 -4.14
C ASN A 169 33.59 -54.21 -4.64
N GLY A 170 32.74 -53.18 -4.76
CA GLY A 170 33.12 -51.84 -5.20
C GLY A 170 32.98 -51.56 -6.70
N SER A 171 32.63 -52.56 -7.50
CA SER A 171 32.33 -52.35 -8.92
C SER A 171 30.93 -51.79 -9.13
N THR A 172 30.83 -50.81 -10.02
CA THR A 172 29.57 -50.17 -10.40
C THR A 172 29.38 -50.28 -11.91
N VAL A 173 28.18 -50.71 -12.31
CA VAL A 173 27.84 -51.04 -13.70
C VAL A 173 26.59 -50.29 -14.12
N VAL A 174 26.67 -49.67 -15.30
CA VAL A 174 25.58 -48.92 -15.93
C VAL A 174 25.00 -49.75 -17.07
N TRP A 175 23.68 -49.93 -17.05
CA TRP A 175 22.92 -50.80 -17.94
C TRP A 175 22.06 -49.99 -18.90
N ASP A 176 21.98 -50.44 -20.15
CA ASP A 176 21.00 -49.97 -21.13
C ASP A 176 19.92 -51.04 -21.29
N LEU A 177 18.75 -50.73 -20.76
CA LEU A 177 17.61 -51.64 -20.70
C LEU A 177 16.93 -51.82 -22.08
N LYS A 178 17.18 -50.92 -23.04
CA LYS A 178 16.76 -51.13 -24.44
C LYS A 178 17.71 -52.08 -25.17
N ARG A 179 19.00 -52.10 -24.81
CA ARG A 179 20.02 -53.01 -25.37
C ARG A 179 20.21 -54.30 -24.59
N GLN A 180 19.51 -54.50 -23.47
CA GLN A 180 19.58 -55.70 -22.63
C GLN A 180 21.00 -56.06 -22.18
N ARG A 181 21.86 -55.06 -21.91
CA ARG A 181 23.29 -55.27 -21.62
C ARG A 181 23.92 -54.17 -20.75
N PRO A 182 25.02 -54.46 -20.04
CA PRO A 182 25.86 -53.43 -19.45
C PRO A 182 26.54 -52.61 -20.56
N VAL A 183 26.71 -51.31 -20.33
CA VAL A 183 27.36 -50.35 -21.24
C VAL A 183 28.72 -49.93 -20.71
N ILE A 184 28.80 -49.63 -19.42
CA ILE A 184 30.00 -49.14 -18.73
C ILE A 184 30.12 -49.89 -17.41
N SER A 185 31.35 -50.28 -17.05
CA SER A 185 31.71 -50.81 -15.74
C SER A 185 32.95 -50.07 -15.25
N PHE A 186 32.94 -49.65 -13.98
CA PHE A 186 34.06 -48.94 -13.34
C PHE A 186 34.19 -49.36 -11.88
N THR A 187 35.35 -49.06 -11.29
CA THR A 187 35.75 -49.38 -9.91
C THR A 187 36.87 -48.41 -9.53
N ASP A 188 37.01 -48.05 -8.26
CA ASP A 188 38.15 -47.22 -7.81
C ASP A 188 39.49 -47.89 -8.18
N PRO A 189 40.36 -47.23 -8.97
CA PRO A 189 41.68 -47.78 -9.33
C PRO A 189 42.63 -47.94 -8.13
N ASN A 190 42.44 -47.15 -7.08
CA ASN A 190 43.39 -47.04 -5.97
C ASN A 190 43.08 -47.98 -4.80
N SER A 191 41.83 -48.42 -4.65
CA SER A 191 41.41 -49.36 -3.60
C SER A 191 40.12 -50.08 -3.98
N ARG A 192 40.00 -51.38 -3.65
CA ARG A 192 38.74 -52.14 -3.83
C ARG A 192 37.75 -51.84 -2.68
N ARG A 193 37.35 -50.58 -2.58
CA ARG A 193 36.45 -50.08 -1.52
C ARG A 193 35.04 -50.63 -1.69
N ARG A 194 34.37 -50.96 -0.59
CA ARG A 194 32.95 -51.33 -0.62
C ARG A 194 32.09 -50.09 -0.90
N CYS A 195 31.15 -50.21 -1.84
CA CYS A 195 30.13 -49.19 -2.09
C CYS A 195 29.00 -49.28 -1.05
N SER A 196 28.77 -48.19 -0.33
CA SER A 196 27.68 -48.05 0.67
C SER A 196 26.50 -47.22 0.20
N ALA A 197 26.66 -46.36 -0.80
CA ALA A 197 25.56 -45.62 -1.40
C ALA A 197 25.92 -45.15 -2.81
N MET A 198 24.90 -44.93 -3.64
CA MET A 198 25.04 -44.44 -5.00
C MET A 198 23.88 -43.48 -5.31
N GLN A 199 24.18 -42.34 -5.93
CA GLN A 199 23.19 -41.34 -6.35
C GLN A 199 23.53 -40.77 -7.73
N TRP A 200 22.60 -40.86 -8.69
CA TRP A 200 22.68 -40.16 -9.98
C TRP A 200 22.48 -38.66 -9.80
N ASN A 201 23.24 -37.86 -10.56
CA ASN A 201 23.03 -36.41 -10.63
C ASN A 201 21.61 -36.11 -11.18
N PRO A 202 20.76 -35.35 -10.45
CA PRO A 202 19.39 -35.04 -10.88
C PRO A 202 19.32 -34.20 -12.17
N GLU A 203 20.40 -33.48 -12.51
CA GLU A 203 20.51 -32.63 -13.69
C GLU A 203 21.34 -33.28 -14.81
N VAL A 204 22.52 -33.81 -14.49
CA VAL A 204 23.49 -34.28 -15.50
C VAL A 204 23.40 -35.79 -15.71
N ALA A 205 22.79 -36.20 -16.84
CA ALA A 205 22.55 -37.60 -17.20
C ALA A 205 23.79 -38.52 -17.20
N THR A 206 25.00 -37.98 -17.33
CA THR A 206 26.26 -38.76 -17.36
C THR A 206 27.00 -38.80 -16.02
N GLN A 207 26.45 -38.23 -14.94
CA GLN A 207 27.15 -38.13 -13.65
C GLN A 207 26.42 -38.85 -12.52
N LEU A 208 27.20 -39.47 -11.63
CA LEU A 208 26.73 -40.10 -10.40
C LEU A 208 27.81 -40.00 -9.31
N ILE A 209 27.42 -40.12 -8.05
CA ILE A 209 28.34 -40.21 -6.91
C ILE A 209 28.25 -41.62 -6.32
N VAL A 210 29.41 -42.16 -5.93
CA VAL A 210 29.57 -43.42 -5.20
C VAL A 210 30.20 -43.13 -3.84
N ALA A 211 29.59 -43.62 -2.76
CA ALA A 211 30.09 -43.48 -1.39
C ALA A 211 30.78 -44.76 -0.90
N SER A 212 31.79 -44.61 -0.03
CA SER A 212 32.54 -45.74 0.54
C SER A 212 32.19 -46.05 2.00
N ASP A 213 32.05 -47.35 2.30
CA ASP A 213 31.87 -47.88 3.66
C ASP A 213 33.19 -48.00 4.47
N ASP A 214 34.36 -47.80 3.85
CA ASP A 214 35.63 -48.06 4.51
C ASP A 214 35.98 -46.97 5.54
N ASP A 215 36.10 -47.35 6.80
CA ASP A 215 36.47 -46.47 7.91
C ASP A 215 37.87 -45.86 7.75
N ARG A 216 38.75 -46.49 6.95
CA ARG A 216 40.10 -45.96 6.67
C ARG A 216 40.18 -45.03 5.47
N SER A 217 39.18 -45.06 4.58
CA SER A 217 39.22 -44.33 3.30
C SER A 217 37.84 -43.87 2.84
N CYS A 218 37.12 -43.25 3.78
CA CYS A 218 35.75 -42.74 3.63
C CYS A 218 35.66 -41.52 2.70
N THR A 219 35.46 -41.80 1.41
CA THR A 219 35.37 -40.78 0.35
C THR A 219 34.06 -40.89 -0.44
N LEU A 220 33.60 -39.75 -0.95
CA LEU A 220 32.54 -39.67 -1.97
C LEU A 220 33.21 -39.43 -3.32
N GLN A 221 33.08 -40.36 -4.25
CA GLN A 221 33.67 -40.25 -5.59
C GLN A 221 32.62 -39.81 -6.61
N VAL A 222 32.82 -38.66 -7.25
CA VAL A 222 32.00 -38.18 -8.36
C VAL A 222 32.52 -38.81 -9.65
N TRP A 223 31.73 -39.61 -10.33
CA TRP A 223 32.07 -40.26 -11.59
C TRP A 223 31.32 -39.60 -12.75
N ASP A 224 32.04 -39.25 -13.82
CA ASP A 224 31.45 -38.83 -15.09
C ASP A 224 31.66 -39.94 -16.12
N LEU A 225 30.57 -40.53 -16.60
CA LEU A 225 30.56 -41.68 -17.50
C LEU A 225 31.18 -41.40 -18.87
N ARG A 226 31.50 -40.13 -19.19
CA ARG A 226 32.31 -39.75 -20.35
C ARG A 226 33.79 -40.11 -20.19
N ASN A 227 34.27 -40.30 -18.95
CA ASN A 227 35.61 -40.81 -18.62
C ASN A 227 35.54 -41.75 -17.42
N SER A 228 35.16 -43.02 -17.65
CA SER A 228 35.00 -44.02 -16.60
C SER A 228 36.30 -44.66 -16.10
N ILE A 229 37.46 -44.04 -16.35
CA ILE A 229 38.79 -44.56 -15.95
C ILE A 229 39.16 -44.11 -14.53
N SER A 230 38.69 -42.94 -14.11
CA SER A 230 38.98 -42.34 -12.81
C SER A 230 37.80 -41.45 -12.37
N PRO A 231 37.56 -41.25 -11.06
CA PRO A 231 36.60 -40.25 -10.61
C PRO A 231 37.00 -38.85 -11.10
N ALA A 232 36.01 -38.01 -11.40
CA ALA A 232 36.19 -36.62 -11.81
C ALA A 232 36.50 -35.70 -10.61
N ARG A 233 35.98 -36.05 -9.42
CA ARG A 233 36.22 -35.39 -8.13
C ARG A 233 36.11 -36.41 -6.99
N GLU A 234 36.79 -36.15 -5.88
CA GLU A 234 36.57 -36.85 -4.60
C GLU A 234 36.26 -35.83 -3.50
N PHE A 235 35.31 -36.14 -2.62
CA PHE A 235 34.99 -35.34 -1.43
C PHE A 235 35.29 -36.14 -0.16
N VAL A 236 35.87 -35.49 0.85
CA VAL A 236 36.36 -36.11 2.10
C VAL A 236 36.06 -35.18 3.29
N ALA A 237 35.25 -35.63 4.25
CA ALA A 237 34.91 -34.87 5.47
C ALA A 237 34.29 -35.71 6.60
N HIS A 238 33.74 -36.89 6.29
CA HIS A 238 33.46 -37.91 7.31
C HIS A 238 34.78 -38.46 7.87
N SER A 239 34.71 -39.02 9.07
CA SER A 239 35.86 -39.62 9.78
C SER A 239 35.82 -41.15 9.84
N LYS A 240 34.76 -41.76 9.29
CA LYS A 240 34.49 -43.20 9.18
C LYS A 240 33.60 -43.46 7.95
N GLY A 241 33.33 -44.72 7.64
CA GLY A 241 32.52 -45.13 6.49
C GLY A 241 31.17 -44.39 6.40
N VAL A 242 30.87 -43.92 5.20
CA VAL A 242 29.57 -43.32 4.84
C VAL A 242 28.56 -44.46 4.70
N LEU A 243 27.34 -44.30 5.22
CA LEU A 243 26.31 -45.34 5.22
C LEU A 243 25.18 -45.06 4.23
N ALA A 244 24.74 -43.80 4.09
CA ALA A 244 23.73 -43.40 3.12
C ALA A 244 23.95 -41.99 2.58
N MET A 245 23.29 -41.70 1.46
CA MET A 245 23.45 -40.49 0.68
C MET A 245 22.16 -40.16 -0.09
N ALA A 246 21.75 -38.89 -0.12
CA ALA A 246 20.61 -38.40 -0.88
C ALA A 246 20.94 -37.08 -1.60
N TRP A 247 20.82 -37.10 -2.92
CA TRP A 247 20.98 -35.91 -3.76
C TRP A 247 19.64 -35.18 -3.84
N ASN A 248 19.63 -33.86 -3.63
CA ASN A 248 18.39 -33.09 -3.70
C ASN A 248 17.91 -32.91 -5.16
N LEU A 249 16.64 -33.21 -5.41
CA LEU A 249 16.01 -33.04 -6.72
C LEU A 249 15.64 -31.58 -7.04
N GLN A 250 15.47 -30.74 -6.02
CA GLN A 250 15.03 -29.34 -6.18
C GLN A 250 16.19 -28.34 -6.31
N ASP A 251 17.37 -28.69 -5.79
CA ASP A 251 18.62 -27.96 -5.98
C ASP A 251 19.77 -28.97 -6.17
N PRO A 252 20.20 -29.25 -7.41
CA PRO A 252 21.29 -30.18 -7.71
C PRO A 252 22.64 -29.82 -7.08
N ALA A 253 22.83 -28.59 -6.59
CA ALA A 253 24.01 -28.24 -5.82
C ALA A 253 24.05 -28.92 -4.44
N LEU A 254 22.92 -29.42 -3.91
CA LEU A 254 22.83 -29.94 -2.54
C LEU A 254 22.82 -31.47 -2.46
N LEU A 255 23.70 -32.02 -1.63
CA LEU A 255 23.84 -33.44 -1.34
C LEU A 255 23.88 -33.68 0.18
N LEU A 256 23.12 -34.65 0.68
CA LEU A 256 23.23 -35.13 2.06
C LEU A 256 24.00 -36.45 2.12
N THR A 257 24.83 -36.61 3.15
CA THR A 257 25.43 -37.90 3.52
C THR A 257 25.41 -38.13 5.02
N CYS A 258 25.30 -39.38 5.45
CA CYS A 258 25.43 -39.78 6.85
C CYS A 258 26.37 -40.98 6.99
N GLY A 259 26.99 -41.17 8.16
CA GLY A 259 28.03 -42.19 8.35
C GLY A 259 28.16 -42.75 9.77
N LYS A 260 29.08 -43.70 9.91
CA LYS A 260 29.45 -44.39 11.18
C LYS A 260 30.09 -43.46 12.23
N ASP A 261 30.27 -42.18 11.91
CA ASP A 261 30.78 -41.13 12.79
C ASP A 261 29.68 -40.25 13.41
N ASN A 262 28.42 -40.72 13.41
CA ASN A 262 27.23 -40.07 13.97
C ASN A 262 26.87 -38.70 13.33
N ARG A 263 27.55 -38.31 12.25
CA ARG A 263 27.38 -37.02 11.58
C ARG A 263 26.52 -37.17 10.33
N THR A 264 25.69 -36.17 10.08
CA THR A 264 25.00 -35.98 8.79
C THR A 264 25.41 -34.63 8.22
N LEU A 265 25.97 -34.65 7.02
CA LEU A 265 26.63 -33.51 6.37
C LEU A 265 25.84 -33.09 5.12
N CYS A 266 25.73 -31.78 4.90
CA CYS A 266 25.16 -31.19 3.69
C CYS A 266 26.25 -30.50 2.88
N TRP A 267 26.41 -30.91 1.62
CA TRP A 267 27.50 -30.51 0.74
C TRP A 267 27.05 -29.64 -0.43
N ASP A 268 27.96 -28.80 -0.92
CA ASP A 268 27.88 -28.16 -2.23
C ASP A 268 28.58 -29.07 -3.25
N THR A 269 27.86 -29.57 -4.26
CA THR A 269 28.43 -30.47 -5.30
C THR A 269 29.21 -29.70 -6.38
N GLU A 270 28.95 -28.40 -6.55
CA GLU A 270 29.64 -27.52 -7.49
C GLU A 270 31.01 -27.08 -6.94
N VAL A 271 31.11 -26.85 -5.63
CA VAL A 271 32.37 -26.49 -4.94
C VAL A 271 33.11 -27.74 -4.44
N GLY A 272 32.39 -28.69 -3.83
CA GLY A 272 32.96 -29.85 -3.13
C GLY A 272 33.16 -29.66 -1.62
N GLU A 273 32.61 -28.59 -1.03
CA GLU A 273 32.68 -28.29 0.40
C GLU A 273 31.43 -28.71 1.18
N VAL A 274 31.59 -28.96 2.49
CA VAL A 274 30.47 -29.02 3.42
C VAL A 274 29.93 -27.60 3.65
N ILE A 275 28.65 -27.39 3.34
CA ILE A 275 27.90 -26.14 3.58
C ILE A 275 27.45 -26.08 5.04
N SER A 276 26.98 -27.21 5.59
CA SER A 276 26.38 -27.29 6.92
C SER A 276 26.43 -28.71 7.50
N GLU A 277 26.42 -28.84 8.82
CA GLU A 277 26.38 -30.09 9.58
C GLU A 277 25.15 -30.10 10.49
N LEU A 278 24.37 -31.18 10.43
CA LEU A 278 23.18 -31.40 11.25
C LEU A 278 23.55 -31.80 12.71
N PRO A 279 22.59 -31.81 13.64
CA PRO A 279 22.77 -32.40 14.97
C PRO A 279 23.39 -33.80 14.89
N ALA A 280 24.26 -34.13 15.85
CA ALA A 280 24.88 -35.46 15.89
C ALA A 280 23.91 -36.46 16.54
N SER A 281 23.71 -37.61 15.89
CA SER A 281 22.88 -38.68 16.46
C SER A 281 23.56 -39.38 17.63
N ALA A 282 22.79 -40.03 18.50
CA ALA A 282 23.34 -40.85 19.58
C ALA A 282 24.03 -42.12 19.03
N ASN A 283 23.58 -42.62 17.89
CA ASN A 283 24.11 -43.82 17.22
C ASN A 283 24.34 -43.53 15.71
N TRP A 284 24.82 -44.53 14.94
CA TRP A 284 25.05 -44.38 13.50
C TRP A 284 23.73 -44.14 12.76
N ASN A 285 23.71 -43.11 11.90
CA ASN A 285 22.62 -42.87 10.95
C ASN A 285 22.81 -43.78 9.73
N PHE A 286 21.82 -44.61 9.40
CA PHE A 286 21.90 -45.60 8.32
C PHE A 286 21.09 -45.24 7.07
N ASP A 287 20.19 -44.26 7.16
CA ASP A 287 19.49 -43.69 6.01
C ASP A 287 19.31 -42.18 6.20
N VAL A 288 19.29 -41.45 5.09
CA VAL A 288 19.05 -40.01 5.01
C VAL A 288 18.33 -39.71 3.69
N GLN A 289 17.22 -38.98 3.74
CA GLN A 289 16.40 -38.69 2.56
C GLN A 289 15.91 -37.24 2.56
N TRP A 290 15.84 -36.62 1.38
CA TRP A 290 15.15 -35.35 1.18
C TRP A 290 13.64 -35.55 1.03
N SER A 291 12.84 -34.61 1.51
CA SER A 291 11.42 -34.55 1.15
C SER A 291 11.28 -34.27 -0.35
N LYS A 292 10.45 -35.06 -1.05
CA LYS A 292 10.20 -34.89 -2.48
C LYS A 292 9.31 -33.68 -2.77
N THR A 293 8.51 -33.24 -1.79
CA THR A 293 7.49 -32.18 -1.93
C THR A 293 7.87 -30.90 -1.21
N ALA A 294 8.47 -30.98 -0.02
CA ALA A 294 8.72 -29.82 0.84
C ALA A 294 10.20 -29.38 0.80
N PRO A 295 10.56 -28.24 0.16
CA PRO A 295 11.94 -27.75 0.11
C PRO A 295 12.57 -27.59 1.50
N GLY A 296 13.82 -28.06 1.64
CA GLY A 296 14.62 -27.91 2.85
C GLY A 296 14.29 -28.88 4.00
N ILE A 297 13.25 -29.71 3.89
CA ILE A 297 12.90 -30.74 4.87
C ILE A 297 13.59 -32.06 4.49
N LEU A 298 14.18 -32.73 5.48
CA LEU A 298 14.84 -34.03 5.34
C LEU A 298 14.55 -34.96 6.52
N SER A 299 14.74 -36.26 6.32
CA SER A 299 14.69 -37.27 7.39
C SER A 299 16.03 -37.98 7.57
N THR A 300 16.29 -38.42 8.80
CA THR A 300 17.45 -39.25 9.18
C THR A 300 16.99 -40.42 10.04
N SER A 301 17.47 -41.63 9.73
CA SER A 301 17.15 -42.86 10.48
C SER A 301 18.38 -43.38 11.23
N SER A 302 18.26 -43.57 12.54
CA SER A 302 19.36 -43.96 13.44
C SER A 302 19.21 -45.39 13.96
N PHE A 303 20.34 -46.07 14.19
CA PHE A 303 20.37 -47.39 14.85
C PHE A 303 19.97 -47.36 16.34
N ASP A 304 19.70 -46.19 16.93
CA ASP A 304 19.03 -46.07 18.24
C ASP A 304 17.50 -46.31 18.20
N GLY A 305 16.95 -46.56 17.01
CA GLY A 305 15.53 -46.85 16.78
C GLY A 305 14.69 -45.63 16.39
N LYS A 306 15.27 -44.42 16.38
CA LYS A 306 14.55 -43.18 16.06
C LYS A 306 14.67 -42.79 14.59
N ILE A 307 13.59 -42.24 14.06
CA ILE A 307 13.55 -41.48 12.81
C ILE A 307 13.33 -40.01 13.20
N THR A 308 14.15 -39.11 12.66
CA THR A 308 14.13 -37.68 13.00
C THR A 308 13.94 -36.84 11.75
N LEU A 309 13.06 -35.84 11.82
CA LEU A 309 12.87 -34.84 10.78
C LEU A 309 13.67 -33.58 11.12
N HIS A 310 14.29 -32.98 10.11
CA HIS A 310 15.09 -31.77 10.26
C HIS A 310 14.73 -30.74 9.17
N ASN A 311 14.86 -29.46 9.50
CA ASN A 311 14.76 -28.35 8.56
C ASN A 311 16.14 -27.70 8.36
N MET A 312 16.62 -27.65 7.12
CA MET A 312 17.90 -27.03 6.76
C MET A 312 17.99 -25.53 7.04
N GLN A 313 16.85 -24.83 7.14
CA GLN A 313 16.80 -23.37 7.22
C GLN A 313 16.93 -22.84 8.65
N GLN A 314 16.56 -23.64 9.66
CA GLN A 314 16.64 -23.25 11.06
C GLN A 314 18.04 -23.56 11.61
N ALA A 315 18.95 -22.59 11.53
CA ALA A 315 20.22 -22.70 12.26
C ALA A 315 19.95 -22.89 13.76
N GLY A 316 20.75 -23.74 14.41
CA GLY A 316 20.53 -24.17 15.79
C GLY A 316 20.55 -23.01 16.80
N ALA A 317 19.36 -22.51 17.14
CA ALA A 317 19.18 -21.64 18.29
C ALA A 317 19.36 -22.47 19.56
N SER A 318 20.45 -22.25 20.29
CA SER A 318 20.65 -22.82 21.63
C SER A 318 19.50 -22.38 22.53
N GLN A 319 18.68 -23.33 23.03
CA GLN A 319 17.65 -23.00 24.02
C GLN A 319 18.31 -22.69 25.36
N ALA A 320 18.62 -21.41 25.56
CA ALA A 320 19.19 -20.89 26.79
C ALA A 320 18.12 -20.83 27.91
N GLY A 321 17.89 -21.98 28.55
CA GLY A 321 17.32 -22.08 29.90
C GLY A 321 15.80 -21.97 30.01
N ALA A 322 15.15 -23.13 30.18
CA ALA A 322 13.91 -23.24 30.95
C ALA A 322 14.24 -23.90 32.30
N HIS A 323 13.90 -23.24 33.42
CA HIS A 323 14.19 -23.78 34.75
C HIS A 323 13.31 -24.99 35.08
N GLY A 324 13.93 -26.14 35.34
CA GLY A 324 13.29 -27.32 35.93
C GLY A 324 14.13 -27.88 37.07
N VAL A 325 13.81 -27.52 38.32
CA VAL A 325 14.54 -28.03 39.49
C VAL A 325 14.01 -29.41 39.86
N ASN A 326 14.67 -30.45 39.38
CA ASN A 326 14.79 -31.73 40.07
C ASN A 326 15.95 -32.55 39.48
N SER A 327 16.95 -32.85 40.31
CA SER A 327 18.06 -33.73 39.97
C SER A 327 17.75 -35.16 40.42
N ASP A 328 17.67 -36.13 39.50
CA ASP A 328 17.83 -37.54 39.86
C ASP A 328 18.41 -38.40 38.72
N PHE A 329 19.65 -38.86 38.95
CA PHE A 329 20.23 -40.14 38.50
C PHE A 329 20.12 -40.65 37.04
N THR A 330 20.15 -39.80 35.99
CA THR A 330 20.57 -40.24 34.63
C THR A 330 21.40 -39.18 33.87
N GLY A 331 22.65 -39.00 34.28
CA GLY A 331 23.57 -38.09 33.59
C GLY A 331 24.08 -38.64 32.25
N LEU A 332 23.43 -38.29 31.13
CA LEU A 332 24.00 -38.18 29.76
C LEU A 332 22.96 -37.69 28.72
N ALA A 333 22.00 -36.86 29.10
CA ALA A 333 21.06 -36.25 28.15
C ALA A 333 21.79 -35.27 27.21
N HIS A 334 21.83 -35.58 25.92
CA HIS A 334 22.43 -34.72 24.89
C HIS A 334 21.51 -33.53 24.60
N GLU A 335 22.05 -32.32 24.50
CA GLU A 335 21.27 -31.11 24.17
C GLU A 335 20.65 -31.26 22.78
N GLN A 336 19.31 -31.31 22.71
CA GLN A 336 18.57 -31.49 21.46
C GLN A 336 18.45 -30.18 20.67
N SER A 337 19.56 -29.74 20.07
CA SER A 337 19.50 -28.80 18.94
C SER A 337 18.70 -29.45 17.80
N THR A 338 17.63 -28.80 17.32
CA THR A 338 16.72 -29.33 16.29
C THR A 338 17.11 -28.97 14.85
N GLY A 339 18.21 -28.23 14.68
CA GLY A 339 18.65 -27.71 13.39
C GLY A 339 20.18 -27.64 13.27
N PRO A 340 20.70 -27.42 12.06
CA PRO A 340 22.13 -27.43 11.78
C PRO A 340 22.99 -26.53 12.69
N LYS A 341 24.20 -27.02 13.02
CA LYS A 341 25.18 -26.37 13.89
C LYS A 341 25.72 -25.04 13.33
N ALA A 342 25.54 -24.79 12.04
CA ALA A 342 25.86 -23.54 11.37
C ALA A 342 24.85 -23.26 10.23
N PRO A 343 24.44 -21.99 10.03
CA PRO A 343 23.61 -21.61 8.89
C PRO A 343 24.29 -21.92 7.56
N MET A 344 23.51 -22.17 6.50
CA MET A 344 24.06 -22.48 5.18
C MET A 344 24.84 -21.30 4.60
N LYS A 345 26.10 -21.52 4.19
CA LYS A 345 26.95 -20.53 3.48
C LYS A 345 26.32 -20.00 2.16
N ARG A 346 25.39 -20.75 1.57
CA ARG A 346 24.78 -20.54 0.25
C ARG A 346 23.26 -20.67 0.36
N ALA A 347 22.53 -19.67 -0.14
CA ALA A 347 21.07 -19.77 -0.27
C ALA A 347 20.69 -20.83 -1.32
N PRO A 348 19.84 -21.82 -0.99
CA PRO A 348 19.33 -22.78 -1.95
C PRO A 348 18.53 -22.14 -3.10
N ASN A 349 18.47 -22.81 -4.25
CA ASN A 349 17.82 -22.30 -5.44
C ASN A 349 16.34 -21.95 -5.26
N TRP A 350 15.59 -22.66 -4.41
CA TRP A 350 14.17 -22.34 -4.12
C TRP A 350 13.96 -21.06 -3.28
N LEU A 351 15.02 -20.47 -2.72
CA LEU A 351 14.96 -19.14 -2.07
C LEU A 351 15.43 -18.01 -3.00
N LYS A 352 15.98 -18.32 -4.18
CA LYS A 352 16.42 -17.31 -5.15
C LYS A 352 15.24 -16.85 -5.99
N ARG A 353 14.79 -15.61 -5.80
CA ARG A 353 13.77 -14.98 -6.66
C ARG A 353 14.43 -14.51 -7.97
N PRO A 354 14.06 -15.07 -9.14
CA PRO A 354 14.74 -14.77 -10.40
C PRO A 354 14.36 -13.41 -10.98
N CYS A 355 13.19 -12.88 -10.61
CA CYS A 355 12.66 -11.59 -11.03
C CYS A 355 11.79 -10.96 -9.93
N GLY A 356 11.45 -9.68 -10.09
CA GLY A 356 10.55 -8.94 -9.23
C GLY A 356 10.27 -7.54 -9.78
N ALA A 357 9.15 -6.94 -9.38
CA ALA A 357 8.72 -5.62 -9.82
C ALA A 357 8.01 -4.84 -8.70
N THR A 358 8.07 -3.51 -8.75
CA THR A 358 7.42 -2.60 -7.80
C THR A 358 7.14 -1.24 -8.43
N PHE A 359 6.12 -0.53 -7.93
CA PHE A 359 5.75 0.82 -8.39
C PHE A 359 6.34 1.90 -7.47
N GLY A 360 7.04 2.85 -8.08
CA GLY A 360 7.46 4.10 -7.47
C GLY A 360 6.51 5.26 -7.79
N PHE A 361 6.65 6.34 -7.03
CA PHE A 361 5.87 7.58 -7.24
C PHE A 361 6.14 8.22 -8.61
N GLY A 362 5.15 8.90 -9.19
CA GLY A 362 5.24 9.52 -10.52
C GLY A 362 5.05 8.54 -11.69
N GLY A 363 4.20 7.52 -11.54
CA GLY A 363 3.97 6.50 -12.57
C GLY A 363 5.22 5.65 -12.89
N LYS A 364 6.17 5.54 -11.96
CA LYS A 364 7.44 4.83 -12.18
C LYS A 364 7.29 3.35 -11.83
N LEU A 365 7.88 2.49 -12.64
CA LEU A 365 7.87 1.04 -12.50
C LEU A 365 9.31 0.54 -12.48
N LEU A 366 9.71 -0.13 -11.39
CA LEU A 366 11.03 -0.72 -11.23
C LEU A 366 10.92 -2.23 -11.34
N ALA A 367 11.74 -2.86 -12.20
CA ALA A 367 11.74 -4.30 -12.40
C ALA A 367 13.16 -4.85 -12.50
N HIS A 368 13.40 -6.05 -11.97
CA HIS A 368 14.67 -6.77 -12.09
C HIS A 368 14.46 -8.19 -12.61
N GLY A 369 15.46 -8.73 -13.32
CA GLY A 369 15.43 -10.10 -13.88
C GLY A 369 14.44 -10.36 -15.03
N ALA A 370 13.53 -9.42 -15.32
CA ALA A 370 12.66 -9.47 -16.50
C ALA A 370 13.31 -8.78 -17.71
N GLN A 371 13.25 -9.40 -18.89
CA GLN A 371 13.73 -8.78 -20.13
C GLN A 371 12.61 -7.94 -20.78
N LEU A 372 12.68 -6.63 -20.59
CA LEU A 372 11.79 -5.66 -21.25
C LEU A 372 12.06 -5.61 -22.76
N GLN A 373 11.00 -5.42 -23.56
CA GLN A 373 11.17 -5.14 -25.01
C GLN A 373 11.92 -3.82 -25.21
N GLY A 374 12.90 -3.82 -26.11
CA GLY A 374 13.77 -2.66 -26.38
C GLY A 374 14.93 -2.46 -25.39
N GLY A 375 14.97 -3.17 -24.26
CA GLY A 375 16.09 -3.13 -23.32
C GLY A 375 17.29 -3.98 -23.76
N PRO A 376 18.51 -3.71 -23.23
CA PRO A 376 19.63 -4.65 -23.33
C PRO A 376 19.29 -5.98 -22.64
N THR A 377 20.00 -7.05 -23.00
CA THR A 377 19.77 -8.39 -22.45
C THR A 377 19.85 -8.39 -20.92
N ALA A 378 18.71 -8.61 -20.26
CA ALA A 378 18.60 -8.51 -18.81
C ALA A 378 19.41 -9.59 -18.09
N SER A 379 20.21 -9.17 -17.11
CA SER A 379 20.77 -10.05 -16.10
C SER A 379 19.87 -10.03 -14.84
N PRO A 380 19.98 -11.02 -13.94
CA PRO A 380 19.32 -10.94 -12.63
C PRO A 380 19.85 -9.78 -11.77
N THR A 381 20.99 -9.18 -12.14
CA THR A 381 21.62 -8.03 -11.48
C THR A 381 21.27 -6.67 -12.09
N THR A 382 20.56 -6.60 -13.22
CA THR A 382 20.12 -5.33 -13.81
C THR A 382 18.72 -4.94 -13.33
N ILE A 383 18.62 -3.75 -12.75
CA ILE A 383 17.35 -3.06 -12.45
C ILE A 383 16.99 -2.17 -13.65
N SER A 384 15.78 -2.33 -14.16
CA SER A 384 15.17 -1.45 -15.17
C SER A 384 14.18 -0.50 -14.49
N ILE A 385 14.12 0.75 -14.97
CA ILE A 385 13.13 1.73 -14.53
C ILE A 385 12.36 2.22 -15.76
N MET A 386 11.04 2.09 -15.75
CA MET A 386 10.12 2.56 -16.78
C MET A 386 9.21 3.66 -16.21
N SER A 387 8.79 4.61 -17.04
CA SER A 387 7.69 5.53 -16.73
C SER A 387 6.45 5.05 -17.48
N VAL A 388 5.46 4.56 -16.75
CA VAL A 388 4.19 4.08 -17.29
C VAL A 388 3.22 5.25 -17.31
N LYS A 389 3.21 6.00 -18.41
CA LYS A 389 2.17 6.99 -18.69
C LYS A 389 0.93 6.29 -19.18
N SER A 390 -0.20 6.50 -18.52
CA SER A 390 -1.49 5.96 -18.98
C SER A 390 -2.03 6.83 -20.12
N GLU A 391 -1.50 6.68 -21.33
CA GLU A 391 -2.00 7.33 -22.55
C GLU A 391 -3.30 6.67 -23.03
N SER A 392 -4.34 6.69 -22.20
CA SER A 392 -5.70 6.47 -22.69
C SER A 392 -6.07 7.59 -23.65
N THR A 393 -6.82 7.27 -24.70
CA THR A 393 -7.25 8.25 -25.71
C THR A 393 -8.07 9.41 -25.13
N ASP A 394 -8.76 9.18 -24.00
CA ASP A 394 -9.44 10.23 -23.23
C ASP A 394 -8.47 11.20 -22.53
N GLY A 395 -7.30 10.75 -22.09
CA GLY A 395 -6.31 11.58 -21.40
C GLY A 395 -5.65 12.64 -22.29
N MET A 396 -5.51 12.34 -23.59
CA MET A 396 -4.97 13.28 -24.58
C MET A 396 -5.86 14.52 -24.72
N VAL A 397 -7.19 14.34 -24.76
CA VAL A 397 -8.17 15.43 -24.86
C VAL A 397 -8.15 16.33 -23.60
N VAL A 398 -8.05 15.73 -22.41
CA VAL A 398 -7.93 16.50 -21.16
C VAL A 398 -6.63 17.32 -21.15
N LYS A 399 -5.52 16.78 -21.66
CA LYS A 399 -4.24 17.50 -21.68
C LYS A 399 -4.24 18.71 -22.63
N GLU A 400 -4.88 18.62 -23.80
CA GLU A 400 -5.04 19.77 -24.71
C GLU A 400 -5.88 20.89 -24.05
N GLN A 401 -6.99 20.53 -23.39
CA GLN A 401 -7.84 21.50 -22.69
C GLN A 401 -7.16 22.13 -21.46
N SER A 402 -6.40 21.33 -20.69
CA SER A 402 -5.63 21.80 -19.53
C SER A 402 -4.64 22.90 -19.92
N VAL A 403 -3.97 22.77 -21.07
CA VAL A 403 -2.96 23.74 -21.52
C VAL A 403 -3.55 25.11 -21.84
N GLU A 404 -4.76 25.19 -22.41
CA GLU A 404 -5.43 26.48 -22.67
C GLU A 404 -5.89 27.13 -21.35
N PHE A 405 -6.45 26.34 -20.44
CA PHE A 405 -6.88 26.81 -19.11
C PHE A 405 -5.70 27.30 -18.26
N GLU A 406 -4.63 26.50 -18.17
CA GLU A 406 -3.41 26.84 -17.42
C GLU A 406 -2.79 28.14 -17.93
N GLN A 407 -2.77 28.39 -19.24
CA GLN A 407 -2.25 29.64 -19.81
C GLN A 407 -3.10 30.85 -19.39
N ALA A 408 -4.44 30.74 -19.48
CA ALA A 408 -5.34 31.82 -19.05
C ALA A 408 -5.19 32.14 -17.55
N VAL A 409 -5.04 31.12 -16.70
CA VAL A 409 -4.81 31.30 -15.25
C VAL A 409 -3.42 31.87 -14.96
N LYS A 410 -2.36 31.38 -15.63
CA LYS A 410 -0.97 31.86 -15.45
C LYS A 410 -0.77 33.30 -15.92
N ASN A 411 -1.47 33.75 -16.97
CA ASN A 411 -1.47 35.16 -17.40
C ASN A 411 -2.15 36.08 -16.37
N GLY A 412 -3.21 35.60 -15.72
CA GLY A 412 -3.90 36.30 -14.63
C GLY A 412 -4.71 37.54 -15.03
N GLU A 413 -4.70 37.94 -16.30
CA GLU A 413 -5.50 39.04 -16.83
C GLU A 413 -7.00 38.74 -16.80
N VAL A 414 -7.79 39.61 -16.16
CA VAL A 414 -9.26 39.48 -16.08
C VAL A 414 -9.90 39.36 -17.48
N ASN A 415 -9.33 40.05 -18.47
CA ASN A 415 -9.79 39.97 -19.88
C ASN A 415 -9.65 38.56 -20.48
N ASP A 416 -8.60 37.81 -20.14
CA ASP A 416 -8.40 36.43 -20.64
C ASP A 416 -9.33 35.44 -19.93
N LEU A 417 -9.55 35.63 -18.62
CA LEU A 417 -10.51 34.83 -17.86
C LEU A 417 -11.95 35.04 -18.37
N ILE A 418 -12.33 36.28 -18.70
CA ILE A 418 -13.62 36.60 -19.33
C ILE A 418 -13.77 35.92 -20.70
N LYS A 419 -12.72 35.91 -21.55
CA LYS A 419 -12.73 35.19 -22.84
C LYS A 419 -12.92 33.68 -22.64
N PHE A 420 -12.23 33.09 -21.66
CA PHE A 420 -12.34 31.65 -21.37
C PHE A 420 -13.75 31.27 -20.91
N CYS A 421 -14.34 32.04 -19.98
CA CYS A 421 -15.73 31.86 -19.56
C CYS A 421 -16.71 32.01 -20.73
N GLU A 422 -16.45 32.92 -21.67
CA GLU A 422 -17.28 33.11 -22.87
C GLU A 422 -17.20 31.90 -23.83
N VAL A 423 -16.02 31.31 -24.06
CA VAL A 423 -15.88 30.09 -24.87
C VAL A 423 -16.60 28.92 -24.20
N LYS A 424 -16.35 28.68 -22.91
CA LYS A 424 -17.00 27.59 -22.15
C LYS A 424 -18.52 27.76 -22.09
N ARG A 425 -19.04 28.99 -22.08
CA ARG A 425 -20.48 29.29 -22.17
C ARG A 425 -21.09 28.91 -23.52
N GLN A 426 -20.33 28.94 -24.62
CA GLN A 426 -20.81 28.57 -25.96
C GLN A 426 -20.82 27.04 -26.17
N ASP A 427 -19.89 26.31 -25.56
CA ASP A 427 -19.85 24.84 -25.59
C ASP A 427 -20.82 24.18 -24.58
N ALA A 428 -21.05 24.83 -23.43
CA ALA A 428 -21.94 24.35 -22.38
C ALA A 428 -23.43 24.36 -22.79
N LYS A 429 -24.24 23.51 -22.15
CA LYS A 429 -25.67 23.34 -22.44
C LYS A 429 -26.48 23.29 -21.15
N GLY A 430 -27.59 24.02 -21.12
CA GLY A 430 -28.52 24.02 -19.99
C GLY A 430 -27.90 24.65 -18.74
N GLU A 431 -27.98 23.93 -17.62
CA GLU A 431 -27.58 24.40 -16.28
C GLU A 431 -26.13 24.92 -16.22
N ASP A 432 -25.20 24.21 -16.88
CA ASP A 432 -23.79 24.64 -16.97
C ASP A 432 -23.60 25.92 -17.78
N GLN A 433 -24.50 26.24 -18.71
CA GLN A 433 -24.45 27.48 -19.48
C GLN A 433 -24.88 28.69 -18.63
N GLU A 434 -25.89 28.53 -17.76
CA GLU A 434 -26.21 29.56 -16.76
C GLU A 434 -25.03 29.73 -15.78
N ALA A 435 -24.40 28.64 -15.32
CA ALA A 435 -23.25 28.69 -14.42
C ALA A 435 -22.07 29.52 -14.98
N TRP A 436 -21.65 29.25 -16.22
CA TRP A 436 -20.59 30.03 -16.88
C TRP A 436 -21.01 31.48 -17.15
N THR A 437 -22.30 31.73 -17.40
CA THR A 437 -22.81 33.10 -17.57
C THR A 437 -22.72 33.90 -16.27
N PHE A 438 -23.11 33.31 -15.13
CA PHE A 438 -23.02 33.95 -13.82
C PHE A 438 -21.56 34.18 -13.40
N MET A 439 -20.65 33.22 -13.61
CA MET A 439 -19.22 33.42 -13.33
C MET A 439 -18.60 34.52 -14.21
N ARG A 440 -18.99 34.66 -15.49
CA ARG A 440 -18.58 35.78 -16.34
C ARG A 440 -19.04 37.14 -15.79
N ILE A 441 -20.25 37.20 -15.22
CA ILE A 441 -20.82 38.44 -14.66
C ILE A 441 -20.04 38.91 -13.42
N LEU A 442 -19.55 37.99 -12.58
CA LEU A 442 -18.76 38.33 -11.39
C LEU A 442 -17.42 39.03 -11.72
N PHE A 443 -16.84 38.78 -12.89
CA PHE A 443 -15.63 39.47 -13.36
C PHE A 443 -15.87 40.91 -13.90
N ALA A 444 -17.11 41.41 -13.93
CA ALA A 444 -17.41 42.75 -14.43
C ALA A 444 -17.30 43.84 -13.35
N GLU A 445 -16.83 45.04 -13.72
CA GLU A 445 -16.60 46.18 -12.81
C GLU A 445 -17.84 46.58 -11.96
N ASP A 446 -19.05 46.34 -12.47
CA ASP A 446 -20.30 46.44 -11.72
C ASP A 446 -21.15 45.18 -11.96
N ALA A 447 -20.67 44.06 -11.38
CA ALA A 447 -21.32 42.76 -11.45
C ALA A 447 -22.79 42.80 -11.02
N ARG A 448 -23.17 43.66 -10.06
CA ARG A 448 -24.56 43.79 -9.58
C ARG A 448 -25.49 44.38 -10.65
N ARG A 449 -25.06 45.41 -11.39
CA ARG A 449 -25.85 45.96 -12.52
C ARG A 449 -25.93 45.01 -13.71
N GLU A 450 -24.84 44.31 -14.02
CA GLU A 450 -24.86 43.31 -15.11
C GLU A 450 -25.73 42.09 -14.74
N MET A 451 -25.75 41.67 -13.47
CA MET A 451 -26.67 40.66 -12.95
C MET A 451 -28.14 41.08 -13.09
N LEU A 452 -28.47 42.34 -12.81
CA LEU A 452 -29.83 42.88 -13.01
C LEU A 452 -30.27 42.86 -14.49
N ARG A 453 -29.35 43.07 -15.43
CA ARG A 453 -29.64 42.91 -16.87
C ARG A 453 -29.90 41.44 -17.22
N HIS A 454 -29.09 40.52 -16.70
CA HIS A 454 -29.24 39.09 -16.96
C HIS A 454 -30.53 38.50 -16.37
N LEU A 455 -30.95 38.95 -15.20
CA LEU A 455 -32.19 38.56 -14.51
C LEU A 455 -33.47 39.20 -15.11
N GLU A 456 -33.42 39.73 -16.33
CA GLU A 456 -34.54 40.37 -17.05
C GLU A 456 -35.04 41.71 -16.45
N PHE A 457 -34.34 42.30 -15.46
CA PHE A 457 -34.68 43.60 -14.86
C PHE A 457 -33.95 44.81 -15.49
N GLY A 458 -33.24 44.60 -16.60
CA GLY A 458 -32.49 45.64 -17.32
C GLY A 458 -33.34 46.85 -17.73
N ASP A 459 -34.53 46.63 -18.29
CA ASP A 459 -35.45 47.70 -18.72
C ASP A 459 -35.88 48.61 -17.56
N ALA A 460 -36.07 48.04 -16.37
CA ALA A 460 -36.42 48.79 -15.16
C ALA A 460 -35.23 49.59 -14.62
N LEU A 461 -34.01 49.07 -14.74
CA LEU A 461 -32.78 49.79 -14.44
C LEU A 461 -32.57 50.96 -15.41
N GLU A 462 -32.73 50.75 -16.73
CA GLU A 462 -32.67 51.83 -17.72
C GLU A 462 -33.76 52.89 -17.50
N ALA A 463 -34.99 52.48 -17.14
CA ALA A 463 -36.06 53.42 -16.81
C ALA A 463 -35.74 54.25 -15.56
N ARG A 464 -35.11 53.64 -14.55
CA ARG A 464 -34.58 54.34 -13.36
C ARG A 464 -33.48 55.33 -13.74
N GLU A 465 -32.50 54.92 -14.52
CA GLU A 465 -31.38 55.78 -14.96
C GLU A 465 -31.88 56.96 -15.81
N LYS A 466 -32.78 56.72 -16.78
CA LYS A 466 -33.44 57.76 -17.59
C LYS A 466 -34.26 58.72 -16.72
N SER A 467 -34.92 58.22 -15.67
CA SER A 467 -35.68 59.06 -14.73
C SER A 467 -34.76 59.90 -13.82
N LEU A 468 -33.65 59.33 -13.36
CA LEU A 468 -32.64 60.03 -12.55
C LEU A 468 -31.95 61.13 -13.37
N ALA A 469 -31.60 60.83 -14.62
CA ALA A 469 -31.07 61.81 -15.58
C ALA A 469 -32.09 62.92 -15.88
N ALA A 470 -33.38 62.60 -16.03
CA ALA A 470 -34.44 63.58 -16.24
C ALA A 470 -34.72 64.48 -15.01
N LEU A 471 -34.41 64.01 -13.80
CA LEU A 471 -34.42 64.81 -12.57
C LEU A 471 -33.17 65.71 -12.50
N SER A 472 -31.98 65.15 -12.72
CA SER A 472 -30.71 65.90 -12.75
C SER A 472 -30.71 67.01 -13.82
N MET A 473 -31.21 66.72 -15.03
CA MET A 473 -31.44 67.72 -16.09
C MET A 473 -32.53 68.75 -15.78
N LYS A 474 -33.24 68.62 -14.65
CA LYS A 474 -34.23 69.60 -14.19
C LYS A 474 -33.58 70.65 -13.28
N ASP A 475 -32.64 70.24 -12.44
CA ASP A 475 -31.84 71.14 -11.60
C ASP A 475 -30.70 71.79 -12.39
N ALA A 476 -30.11 71.08 -13.37
CA ALA A 476 -29.08 71.62 -14.26
C ALA A 476 -29.59 72.67 -15.27
N ARG A 477 -30.91 72.89 -15.38
CA ARG A 477 -31.53 73.70 -16.44
C ARG A 477 -31.55 75.21 -16.22
N GLU A 478 -30.94 75.70 -15.14
CA GLU A 478 -30.70 77.14 -14.93
C GLU A 478 -29.26 77.59 -15.26
N VAL A 479 -28.35 76.68 -15.68
CA VAL A 479 -26.97 77.03 -16.04
C VAL A 479 -26.47 76.29 -17.31
N GLU A 480 -26.82 76.80 -18.48
CA GLU A 480 -26.09 76.55 -19.74
C GLU A 480 -25.82 77.88 -20.47
N ASP A 481 -24.58 78.39 -20.36
CA ASP A 481 -23.96 79.20 -21.42
C ASP A 481 -22.42 79.17 -21.33
N SER A 482 -21.80 78.08 -21.77
CA SER A 482 -20.48 78.05 -22.45
C SER A 482 -19.98 76.61 -22.68
N ALA A 483 -19.34 76.40 -23.83
CA ALA A 483 -18.73 75.13 -24.23
C ALA A 483 -17.67 75.40 -25.33
N PRO A 484 -16.78 74.45 -25.67
CA PRO A 484 -16.18 73.37 -24.86
C PRO A 484 -14.63 73.35 -24.98
N MET A 485 -13.93 72.46 -24.26
CA MET A 485 -12.76 71.72 -24.82
C MET A 485 -12.35 70.49 -23.99
N SER A 486 -11.86 69.49 -24.73
CA SER A 486 -11.28 68.18 -24.39
C SER A 486 -10.57 67.93 -23.05
N ALA A 487 -10.84 66.75 -22.48
CA ALA A 487 -9.96 65.94 -21.62
C ALA A 487 -9.26 64.84 -22.48
N PRO A 488 -8.54 63.80 -21.95
CA PRO A 488 -8.09 63.52 -20.57
C PRO A 488 -6.59 63.10 -20.47
N THR A 489 -6.12 62.70 -19.26
CA THR A 489 -5.51 61.36 -18.96
C THR A 489 -4.89 61.32 -17.54
N SER A 490 -5.38 60.44 -16.64
CA SER A 490 -4.75 60.00 -15.35
C SER A 490 -4.56 61.08 -14.25
N PRO A 491 -4.19 60.78 -12.97
CA PRO A 491 -3.70 59.50 -12.38
C PRO A 491 -4.23 59.07 -10.98
N SER A 492 -3.80 57.86 -10.54
CA SER A 492 -3.49 57.39 -9.17
C SER A 492 -4.50 57.48 -7.99
N LEU A 493 -4.60 56.37 -7.24
CA LEU A 493 -5.12 56.24 -5.86
C LEU A 493 -4.03 55.58 -4.98
N PRO A 494 -3.86 55.99 -3.70
CA PRO A 494 -4.43 55.23 -2.56
C PRO A 494 -4.80 56.15 -1.36
N PRO A 495 -5.01 55.62 -0.13
CA PRO A 495 -6.01 54.65 0.33
C PRO A 495 -7.09 55.35 1.20
N VAL A 496 -7.95 54.60 1.89
CA VAL A 496 -8.92 55.14 2.89
C VAL A 496 -8.86 54.33 4.18
N GLU A 497 -8.68 55.01 5.32
CA GLU A 497 -8.90 54.51 6.68
C GLU A 497 -10.17 55.14 7.29
N ASP A 498 -10.48 54.74 8.52
CA ASP A 498 -11.77 54.80 9.23
C ASP A 498 -12.57 56.13 9.31
N ASN A 499 -13.84 55.97 9.72
CA ASN A 499 -14.70 57.04 10.23
C ASN A 499 -14.19 57.55 11.59
N ASP A 500 -14.05 58.86 11.75
CA ASP A 500 -14.67 59.61 12.87
C ASP A 500 -14.43 61.13 12.75
N ALA A 501 -15.45 61.88 12.32
CA ALA A 501 -15.36 63.36 12.19
C ALA A 501 -16.73 64.11 12.23
N PHE A 502 -17.83 63.47 12.67
CA PHE A 502 -19.18 64.04 12.52
C PHE A 502 -19.60 65.02 13.64
N PHE A 503 -18.99 64.96 14.84
CA PHE A 503 -19.54 65.59 16.04
C PHE A 503 -18.94 66.96 16.43
N ASP A 504 -17.92 67.46 15.73
CA ASP A 504 -17.10 68.60 16.16
C ASP A 504 -17.59 70.01 15.75
N ASN A 505 -18.87 70.18 15.39
CA ASN A 505 -19.42 71.51 15.04
C ASN A 505 -20.85 71.76 15.54
N LEU A 506 -21.01 71.83 16.88
CA LEU A 506 -22.22 72.37 17.52
C LEU A 506 -21.87 73.47 18.54
N GLY A 507 -22.11 74.73 18.15
CA GLY A 507 -22.21 75.87 19.06
C GLY A 507 -21.15 76.96 18.87
N ASP A 508 -21.51 78.06 18.20
CA ASP A 508 -22.04 79.24 18.91
C ASP A 508 -22.76 80.22 17.94
N ALA A 509 -23.55 81.17 18.44
CA ALA A 509 -24.25 82.16 17.60
C ALA A 509 -24.61 83.47 18.32
N PRO A 510 -24.50 84.64 17.63
CA PRO A 510 -25.53 85.67 17.81
C PRO A 510 -25.90 86.49 16.55
N VAL A 511 -27.08 86.19 16.01
CA VAL A 511 -28.16 87.10 15.50
C VAL A 511 -27.84 88.56 15.17
N GLN A 512 -28.11 89.01 13.92
CA GLN A 512 -28.86 90.27 13.59
C GLN A 512 -29.29 90.38 12.08
N PRO A 513 -30.11 91.37 11.61
CA PRO A 513 -31.47 91.06 11.12
C PRO A 513 -31.78 91.34 9.62
N PRO A 514 -32.93 90.87 9.07
CA PRO A 514 -33.23 90.88 7.62
C PRO A 514 -33.97 92.12 7.08
N LYS A 515 -33.74 92.45 5.79
CA LYS A 515 -34.50 93.42 4.95
C LYS A 515 -33.98 93.39 3.48
N PRO A 516 -34.75 93.84 2.47
CA PRO A 516 -36.08 93.36 2.06
C PRO A 516 -36.14 92.95 0.57
N THR A 517 -37.12 92.12 0.19
CA THR A 517 -37.27 91.59 -1.18
C THR A 517 -37.91 92.56 -2.18
N PRO A 518 -37.52 92.51 -3.47
CA PRO A 518 -38.37 92.86 -4.61
C PRO A 518 -38.73 91.62 -5.47
N ALA A 519 -40.02 91.46 -5.76
CA ALA A 519 -40.55 90.56 -6.80
C ALA A 519 -40.36 91.21 -8.21
N PRO A 520 -40.60 90.57 -9.39
CA PRO A 520 -41.59 89.51 -9.71
C PRO A 520 -40.96 88.34 -10.56
N LYS A 521 -41.65 87.37 -11.19
CA LYS A 521 -43.03 87.25 -11.72
C LYS A 521 -43.61 85.83 -11.68
N SER A 522 -44.94 85.76 -11.51
CA SER A 522 -45.90 84.76 -12.03
C SER A 522 -45.42 83.35 -12.43
N ILE A 523 -45.58 82.40 -11.52
CA ILE A 523 -45.97 81.02 -11.86
C ILE A 523 -47.40 81.07 -12.46
N PRO A 524 -47.78 80.26 -13.46
CA PRO A 524 -49.17 80.16 -13.91
C PRO A 524 -50.07 79.72 -12.73
N PRO A 525 -51.24 80.36 -12.52
CA PRO A 525 -52.11 79.93 -11.43
C PRO A 525 -52.56 78.48 -11.67
N PRO A 526 -52.65 77.62 -10.63
CA PRO A 526 -53.42 76.39 -10.76
C PRO A 526 -54.83 76.79 -11.22
N LYS A 527 -55.34 76.10 -12.25
CA LYS A 527 -56.75 76.28 -12.66
C LYS A 527 -57.60 76.16 -11.41
N GLN A 528 -58.43 77.15 -11.16
CA GLN A 528 -59.25 77.23 -9.95
C GLN A 528 -59.89 75.87 -9.70
N ALA A 529 -59.54 75.23 -8.59
CA ALA A 529 -60.35 74.15 -8.07
C ALA A 529 -61.74 74.76 -7.86
N THR A 530 -62.71 74.31 -8.64
CA THR A 530 -64.12 74.67 -8.45
C THR A 530 -64.44 74.43 -6.99
N VAL A 531 -65.09 75.40 -6.32
CA VAL A 531 -65.37 75.34 -4.88
C VAL A 531 -66.23 74.12 -4.57
N THR A 532 -65.58 72.99 -4.32
CA THR A 532 -66.14 71.85 -3.63
C THR A 532 -66.51 72.37 -2.26
N THR A 533 -67.81 72.41 -2.00
CA THR A 533 -68.36 72.72 -0.68
C THR A 533 -67.63 71.88 0.35
N ILE A 534 -66.83 72.52 1.20
CA ILE A 534 -66.10 71.83 2.27
C ILE A 534 -67.17 71.09 3.09
N PRO A 535 -67.09 69.76 3.22
CA PRO A 535 -68.09 69.01 3.99
C PRO A 535 -68.10 69.54 5.42
N PRO A 536 -69.27 69.54 6.10
CA PRO A 536 -69.35 70.04 7.48
C PRO A 536 -68.33 69.28 8.35
N PRO A 537 -67.50 69.99 9.13
CA PRO A 537 -66.37 69.37 9.82
C PRO A 537 -66.84 68.24 10.74
N THR A 538 -66.31 67.05 10.50
CA THR A 538 -66.60 65.86 11.30
C THR A 538 -66.01 66.02 12.71
N ALA A 539 -66.48 65.23 13.68
CA ALA A 539 -65.93 65.27 15.04
C ALA A 539 -64.39 65.04 15.07
N ALA A 540 -63.88 64.20 14.15
CA ALA A 540 -62.45 63.98 13.96
C ALA A 540 -61.70 65.24 13.47
N ASP A 541 -62.30 66.08 12.61
CA ASP A 541 -61.65 67.31 12.14
C ASP A 541 -61.38 68.28 13.31
N PHE A 542 -62.32 68.39 14.25
CA PHE A 542 -62.13 69.18 15.47
C PHE A 542 -61.10 68.54 16.43
N GLU A 543 -61.02 67.21 16.51
CA GLU A 543 -60.02 66.49 17.33
C GLU A 543 -58.59 66.71 16.77
N ILE A 544 -58.41 66.53 15.46
CA ILE A 544 -57.15 66.77 14.73
C ILE A 544 -56.76 68.24 14.76
N GLN A 545 -57.68 69.16 14.45
CA GLN A 545 -57.43 70.61 14.46
C GLN A 545 -57.04 71.10 15.86
N ARG A 546 -57.67 70.56 16.92
CA ARG A 546 -57.31 70.90 18.30
C ARG A 546 -55.89 70.42 18.66
N ALA A 547 -55.51 69.21 18.27
CA ALA A 547 -54.15 68.71 18.49
C ALA A 547 -53.10 69.55 17.76
N LEU A 548 -53.38 69.93 16.51
CA LEU A 548 -52.52 70.83 15.72
C LEU A 548 -52.39 72.23 16.33
N ILE A 549 -53.47 72.81 16.87
CA ILE A 549 -53.44 74.11 17.57
C ILE A 549 -52.61 74.05 18.86
N VAL A 550 -52.52 72.88 19.50
CA VAL A 550 -51.67 72.63 20.68
C VAL A 550 -50.21 72.34 20.30
N GLY A 551 -49.92 72.03 19.02
CA GLY A 551 -48.61 71.58 18.56
C GLY A 551 -48.32 70.11 18.85
N ASP A 552 -49.31 69.34 19.29
CA ASP A 552 -49.17 67.91 19.56
C ASP A 552 -49.40 67.10 18.27
N TYR A 553 -48.34 66.97 17.49
CA TYR A 553 -48.34 66.17 16.27
C TYR A 553 -48.59 64.68 16.54
N LYS A 554 -48.28 64.14 17.74
CA LYS A 554 -48.51 62.72 18.05
C LYS A 554 -49.99 62.45 18.29
N ALA A 555 -50.68 63.31 19.04
CA ALA A 555 -52.13 63.26 19.17
C ALA A 555 -52.84 63.54 17.84
N ALA A 556 -52.33 64.46 17.01
CA ALA A 556 -52.91 64.75 15.70
C ALA A 556 -52.83 63.54 14.75
N VAL A 557 -51.67 62.88 14.67
CA VAL A 557 -51.46 61.67 13.84
C VAL A 557 -52.33 60.51 14.35
N ALA A 558 -52.37 60.27 15.66
CA ALA A 558 -53.24 59.24 16.24
C ALA A 558 -54.74 59.51 15.97
N ALA A 559 -55.17 60.77 15.95
CA ALA A 559 -56.53 61.14 15.57
C ALA A 559 -56.80 60.93 14.06
N CYS A 560 -55.83 61.23 13.17
CA CYS A 560 -55.92 60.90 11.75
C CYS A 560 -56.01 59.39 11.49
N GLU A 561 -55.22 58.57 12.19
CA GLU A 561 -55.28 57.10 12.07
C GLU A 561 -56.60 56.51 12.56
N LYS A 562 -57.16 57.06 13.64
CA LYS A 562 -58.47 56.71 14.21
C LYS A 562 -59.62 57.13 13.28
N ALA A 563 -59.39 58.11 12.41
CA ALA A 563 -60.32 58.57 11.37
C ALA A 563 -60.06 57.93 9.99
N GLU A 564 -59.18 56.93 9.90
CA GLU A 564 -58.73 56.26 8.65
C GLU A 564 -58.11 57.20 7.59
N ARG A 565 -57.69 58.41 7.99
CA ARG A 565 -57.09 59.42 7.09
C ARG A 565 -55.57 59.28 7.04
N TYR A 566 -55.10 58.16 6.51
CA TYR A 566 -53.68 57.80 6.51
C TYR A 566 -52.79 58.76 5.69
N ALA A 567 -53.31 59.40 4.65
CA ALA A 567 -52.58 60.43 3.90
C ALA A 567 -52.31 61.67 4.78
N ASP A 568 -53.34 62.17 5.47
CA ASP A 568 -53.24 63.27 6.43
C ASP A 568 -52.27 62.89 7.56
N ALA A 569 -52.38 61.66 8.09
CA ALA A 569 -51.50 61.14 9.14
C ALA A 569 -50.02 61.18 8.72
N LEU A 570 -49.67 60.71 7.52
CA LEU A 570 -48.29 60.74 7.02
C LEU A 570 -47.80 62.18 6.79
N ILE A 571 -48.63 63.06 6.21
CA ILE A 571 -48.27 64.48 5.99
C ILE A 571 -47.99 65.19 7.32
N LEU A 572 -48.79 64.94 8.36
CA LEU A 572 -48.58 65.50 9.69
C LEU A 572 -47.38 64.85 10.41
N ALA A 573 -47.14 63.56 10.21
CA ALA A 573 -45.98 62.88 10.78
C ALA A 573 -44.65 63.38 10.20
N ALA A 574 -44.63 63.74 8.91
CA ALA A 574 -43.46 64.37 8.27
C ALA A 574 -43.10 65.73 8.90
N ALA A 575 -44.09 66.47 9.40
CA ALA A 575 -43.87 67.70 10.17
C ALA A 575 -43.56 67.44 11.66
N GLY A 576 -43.97 66.28 12.19
CA GLY A 576 -43.78 65.88 13.60
C GLY A 576 -42.41 65.28 13.94
N GLY A 577 -41.53 65.05 12.97
CA GLY A 577 -40.17 64.56 13.17
C GLY A 577 -39.95 63.08 12.79
N PRO A 578 -38.68 62.63 12.70
CA PRO A 578 -38.33 61.35 12.06
C PRO A 578 -38.85 60.11 12.81
N GLU A 579 -38.88 60.14 14.15
CA GLU A 579 -39.40 59.04 14.97
C GLU A 579 -40.91 58.86 14.75
N LEU A 580 -41.65 59.97 14.71
CA LEU A 580 -43.10 60.02 14.55
C LEU A 580 -43.50 59.64 13.11
N TRP A 581 -42.71 60.06 12.12
CA TRP A 581 -42.79 59.56 10.74
C TRP A 581 -42.59 58.04 10.67
N ALA A 582 -41.58 57.48 11.35
CA ALA A 582 -41.33 56.03 11.35
C ALA A 582 -42.48 55.24 12.00
N GLU A 583 -43.03 55.73 13.13
CA GLU A 583 -44.18 55.15 13.83
C GLU A 583 -45.43 55.12 12.93
N ALA A 584 -45.77 56.25 12.30
CA ALA A 584 -46.90 56.36 11.37
C ALA A 584 -46.70 55.52 10.09
N GLN A 585 -45.48 55.48 9.56
CA GLN A 585 -45.12 54.69 8.39
C GLN A 585 -45.26 53.19 8.67
N ALA A 586 -44.77 52.71 9.82
CA ALA A 586 -44.92 51.32 10.25
C ALA A 586 -46.39 50.92 10.46
N SER A 587 -47.18 51.78 11.13
CA SER A 587 -48.62 51.58 11.35
C SER A 587 -49.40 51.48 10.02
N HIS A 588 -49.13 52.38 9.07
CA HIS A 588 -49.76 52.34 7.74
C HIS A 588 -49.36 51.08 6.94
N ILE A 589 -48.08 50.69 6.99
CA ILE A 589 -47.58 49.46 6.35
C ILE A 589 -48.28 48.22 6.92
N ALA A 590 -48.43 48.13 8.25
CA ALA A 590 -49.07 46.99 8.92
C ALA A 590 -50.56 46.85 8.57
N ARG A 591 -51.28 47.97 8.33
CA ARG A 591 -52.70 47.96 7.93
C ARG A 591 -52.94 47.71 6.45
N ALA A 592 -51.92 47.81 5.59
CA ALA A 592 -52.05 47.71 4.13
C ALA A 592 -51.25 46.52 3.52
N PRO A 593 -51.59 45.25 3.85
CA PRO A 593 -50.84 44.06 3.41
C PRO A 593 -51.02 43.76 1.91
N ARG A 594 -50.29 44.50 1.07
CA ARG A 594 -50.13 44.24 -0.37
C ARG A 594 -48.74 43.66 -0.64
N PRO A 595 -48.53 42.82 -1.68
CA PRO A 595 -47.23 42.19 -1.94
C PRO A 595 -46.06 43.20 -2.08
N TYR A 596 -46.28 44.32 -2.77
CA TYR A 596 -45.26 45.37 -2.89
C TYR A 596 -45.06 46.18 -1.58
N MET A 597 -46.05 46.19 -0.68
CA MET A 597 -45.91 46.84 0.64
C MET A 597 -45.04 46.02 1.59
N GLN A 598 -44.98 44.68 1.43
CA GLN A 598 -44.03 43.83 2.16
C GLN A 598 -42.58 44.11 1.70
N VAL A 599 -42.37 44.27 0.39
CA VAL A 599 -41.09 44.74 -0.18
C VAL A 599 -40.72 46.11 0.36
N ALA A 600 -41.65 47.08 0.34
CA ALA A 600 -41.41 48.41 0.90
C ALA A 600 -41.11 48.37 2.40
N ALA A 601 -41.80 47.52 3.18
CA ALA A 601 -41.57 47.34 4.61
C ALA A 601 -40.15 46.88 4.92
N ALA A 602 -39.64 45.89 4.18
CA ALA A 602 -38.32 45.34 4.38
C ALA A 602 -37.20 46.33 4.00
N VAL A 603 -37.38 47.09 2.90
CA VAL A 603 -36.43 48.12 2.45
C VAL A 603 -36.41 49.32 3.40
N VAL A 604 -37.57 49.78 3.88
CA VAL A 604 -37.68 50.89 4.84
C VAL A 604 -37.17 50.47 6.22
N GLY A 605 -37.56 49.28 6.70
CA GLY A 605 -37.20 48.76 8.01
C GLY A 605 -35.84 48.06 8.09
N LYS A 606 -35.01 48.13 7.03
CA LYS A 606 -33.70 47.46 6.90
C LYS A 606 -33.71 45.97 7.31
N ASN A 607 -34.78 45.24 6.98
CA ASN A 607 -34.96 43.85 7.40
C ASN A 607 -35.12 42.92 6.19
N LEU A 608 -34.04 42.81 5.40
CA LEU A 608 -33.98 42.02 4.19
C LEU A 608 -33.99 40.50 4.49
N SER A 609 -33.38 40.06 5.59
CA SER A 609 -33.33 38.65 5.99
C SER A 609 -34.70 38.05 6.26
N SER A 610 -35.62 38.81 6.88
CA SER A 610 -37.01 38.38 7.07
C SER A 610 -37.80 38.36 5.76
N LEU A 611 -37.47 39.24 4.81
CA LEU A 611 -38.10 39.25 3.47
C LEU A 611 -37.72 38.00 2.69
N VAL A 612 -36.43 37.66 2.60
CA VAL A 612 -35.93 36.48 1.88
C VAL A 612 -36.64 35.20 2.35
N LYS A 613 -36.80 35.05 3.67
CA LYS A 613 -37.50 33.89 4.27
C LYS A 613 -39.02 33.91 4.13
N ALA A 614 -39.63 35.03 3.75
CA ALA A 614 -41.08 35.20 3.63
C ALA A 614 -41.60 35.20 2.19
N ARG A 615 -40.74 35.37 1.17
CA ARG A 615 -41.16 35.32 -0.24
C ARG A 615 -41.31 33.87 -0.73
N PRO A 616 -42.21 33.61 -1.70
CA PRO A 616 -42.32 32.28 -2.31
C PRO A 616 -41.05 31.96 -3.11
N VAL A 617 -40.53 30.75 -2.93
CA VAL A 617 -39.25 30.30 -3.51
C VAL A 617 -39.25 30.30 -5.04
N SER A 618 -40.42 30.17 -5.68
CA SER A 618 -40.59 30.34 -7.13
C SER A 618 -40.27 31.74 -7.66
N ALA A 619 -40.19 32.76 -6.79
CA ALA A 619 -39.81 34.14 -7.12
C ALA A 619 -38.34 34.43 -6.77
N TRP A 620 -37.45 33.44 -6.83
CA TRP A 620 -36.04 33.62 -6.46
C TRP A 620 -35.32 34.65 -7.35
N ARG A 621 -35.56 34.67 -8.68
CA ARG A 621 -34.94 35.65 -9.60
C ARG A 621 -35.28 37.10 -9.21
N GLU A 622 -36.55 37.39 -8.88
CA GLU A 622 -36.98 38.68 -8.34
C GLU A 622 -36.32 39.00 -6.99
N THR A 623 -36.14 37.98 -6.14
CA THR A 623 -35.62 38.14 -4.78
C THR A 623 -34.11 38.37 -4.79
N LEU A 624 -33.38 37.75 -5.72
CA LEU A 624 -31.98 38.00 -6.00
C LEU A 624 -31.77 39.40 -6.63
N ALA A 625 -32.63 39.82 -7.57
CA ALA A 625 -32.62 41.17 -8.13
C ALA A 625 -32.92 42.26 -7.08
N MET A 626 -33.85 41.98 -6.15
CA MET A 626 -34.08 42.79 -4.95
C MET A 626 -32.81 42.95 -4.11
N LEU A 627 -32.12 41.84 -3.81
CA LEU A 627 -30.85 41.87 -3.07
C LEU A 627 -29.76 42.65 -3.84
N CYS A 628 -29.64 42.49 -5.16
CA CYS A 628 -28.68 43.24 -6.00
C CYS A 628 -28.89 44.76 -5.89
N THR A 629 -30.14 45.19 -5.67
CA THR A 629 -30.56 46.60 -5.67
C THR A 629 -30.52 47.26 -4.29
N TYR A 630 -30.75 46.49 -3.21
CA TYR A 630 -30.99 47.03 -1.87
C TYR A 630 -30.09 46.47 -0.76
N ALA A 631 -29.42 45.32 -0.96
CA ALA A 631 -28.49 44.80 0.05
C ALA A 631 -27.18 45.64 0.05
N PRO A 632 -26.60 45.97 1.22
CA PRO A 632 -25.30 46.62 1.30
C PRO A 632 -24.16 45.70 0.81
N GLY A 633 -22.91 46.15 0.93
CA GLY A 633 -21.74 45.42 0.42
C GLY A 633 -21.49 44.09 1.14
N ASP A 634 -21.59 44.15 2.47
CA ASP A 634 -21.38 43.14 3.48
C ASP A 634 -22.52 42.12 3.60
N GLU A 635 -23.77 42.55 3.74
CA GLU A 635 -24.91 41.62 3.94
C GLU A 635 -25.26 40.79 2.69
N TRP A 636 -24.79 41.19 1.49
CA TRP A 636 -25.16 40.57 0.22
C TRP A 636 -24.89 39.05 0.15
N GLY A 637 -23.68 38.62 0.52
CA GLY A 637 -23.28 37.20 0.47
C GLY A 637 -24.18 36.34 1.37
N PRO A 638 -24.23 36.61 2.69
CA PRO A 638 -25.09 35.87 3.62
C PRO A 638 -26.59 35.88 3.25
N LEU A 639 -27.11 36.98 2.69
CA LEU A 639 -28.51 37.04 2.24
C LEU A 639 -28.76 36.18 0.98
N ALA A 640 -27.79 36.05 0.08
CA ALA A 640 -27.85 35.16 -1.07
C ALA A 640 -27.70 33.68 -0.66
N GLU A 641 -26.89 33.37 0.34
CA GLU A 641 -26.79 32.01 0.93
C GLU A 641 -28.10 31.57 1.57
N VAL A 642 -28.74 32.43 2.37
CA VAL A 642 -30.06 32.15 2.99
C VAL A 642 -31.16 31.91 1.93
N LEU A 643 -31.06 32.55 0.75
CA LEU A 643 -31.94 32.25 -0.39
C LEU A 643 -31.62 30.87 -0.99
N ALA A 644 -30.34 30.51 -1.12
CA ALA A 644 -29.89 29.21 -1.64
C ALA A 644 -30.28 28.04 -0.73
N GLU A 645 -30.19 28.18 0.60
CA GLU A 645 -30.67 27.20 1.58
C GLU A 645 -32.19 26.95 1.44
N GLY A 646 -32.98 28.01 1.23
CA GLY A 646 -34.41 27.92 0.97
C GLY A 646 -34.73 27.17 -0.33
N LEU A 647 -33.94 27.41 -1.37
CA LEU A 647 -34.04 26.71 -2.66
C LEU A 647 -33.71 25.22 -2.53
N ILE A 648 -32.59 24.85 -1.87
CA ILE A 648 -32.27 23.44 -1.54
C ILE A 648 -33.41 22.77 -0.77
N THR A 649 -33.98 23.46 0.23
CA THR A 649 -35.06 22.91 1.06
C THR A 649 -36.34 22.62 0.26
N SER A 650 -36.56 23.34 -0.85
CA SER A 650 -37.66 23.08 -1.80
C SER A 650 -37.35 22.05 -2.89
N GLY A 651 -36.09 21.59 -3.00
CA GLY A 651 -35.62 20.68 -4.05
C GLY A 651 -35.18 21.35 -5.36
N ASP A 652 -35.12 22.69 -5.43
CA ASP A 652 -34.54 23.41 -6.58
C ASP A 652 -33.05 23.67 -6.33
N HIS A 653 -32.25 22.62 -6.49
CA HIS A 653 -30.81 22.68 -6.26
C HIS A 653 -30.07 23.48 -7.34
N ASN A 654 -30.63 23.59 -8.55
CA ASN A 654 -30.03 24.27 -9.69
C ASN A 654 -30.02 25.78 -9.45
N SER A 655 -31.18 26.34 -9.10
CA SER A 655 -31.32 27.75 -8.72
C SER A 655 -30.52 28.08 -7.46
N ALA A 656 -30.39 27.13 -6.52
CA ALA A 656 -29.54 27.28 -5.34
C ALA A 656 -28.05 27.41 -5.70
N MET A 657 -27.54 26.60 -6.64
CA MET A 657 -26.16 26.70 -7.13
C MET A 657 -25.86 28.09 -7.69
N LEU A 658 -26.77 28.64 -8.50
CA LEU A 658 -26.61 30.00 -9.06
C LEU A 658 -26.59 31.06 -7.94
N CYS A 659 -27.38 30.88 -6.88
CA CYS A 659 -27.34 31.77 -5.71
C CYS A 659 -26.02 31.64 -4.90
N TYR A 660 -25.45 30.43 -4.75
CA TYR A 660 -24.13 30.27 -4.13
C TYR A 660 -22.99 30.87 -4.99
N ILE A 661 -23.08 30.79 -6.32
CA ILE A 661 -22.17 31.50 -7.23
C ILE A 661 -22.28 33.02 -6.99
N CYS A 662 -23.50 33.58 -6.93
CA CYS A 662 -23.73 35.00 -6.61
C CYS A 662 -23.17 35.43 -5.23
N ALA A 663 -23.20 34.53 -4.24
CA ALA A 663 -22.64 34.76 -2.92
C ALA A 663 -21.11 34.65 -2.87
N GLY A 664 -20.47 34.02 -3.87
CA GLY A 664 -19.05 33.66 -3.86
C GLY A 664 -18.71 32.44 -2.99
N ASN A 665 -19.69 31.60 -2.63
CA ASN A 665 -19.46 30.44 -1.76
C ASN A 665 -18.96 29.23 -2.58
N VAL A 666 -17.62 29.15 -2.69
CA VAL A 666 -16.91 28.10 -3.42
C VAL A 666 -17.21 26.69 -2.88
N ASP A 667 -17.22 26.50 -1.56
CA ASP A 667 -17.40 25.17 -0.96
C ASP A 667 -18.82 24.61 -1.15
N ALA A 668 -19.85 25.46 -1.14
CA ALA A 668 -21.21 25.05 -1.45
C ALA A 668 -21.36 24.66 -2.93
N ALA A 669 -20.76 25.45 -3.84
CA ALA A 669 -20.76 25.16 -5.27
C ALA A 669 -20.02 23.84 -5.59
N ILE A 670 -18.83 23.62 -5.01
CA ILE A 670 -18.06 22.36 -5.18
C ILE A 670 -18.86 21.15 -4.67
N LYS A 671 -19.47 21.24 -3.49
CA LYS A 671 -20.31 20.15 -2.94
C LYS A 671 -21.41 19.76 -3.91
N TYR A 672 -22.12 20.74 -4.49
CA TYR A 672 -23.16 20.47 -5.48
C TYR A 672 -22.61 19.90 -6.79
N TRP A 673 -21.55 20.48 -7.37
CA TRP A 673 -20.93 19.95 -8.60
C TRP A 673 -20.47 18.49 -8.46
N LEU A 674 -19.91 18.12 -7.31
CA LEU A 674 -19.52 16.73 -7.02
C LEU A 674 -20.73 15.78 -6.90
N THR A 675 -21.94 16.28 -6.58
CA THR A 675 -23.17 15.45 -6.61
C THR A 675 -23.77 15.26 -8.01
N LEU A 676 -23.38 16.07 -8.99
CA LEU A 676 -23.83 15.90 -10.39
C LEU A 676 -22.99 14.86 -11.16
N LEU A 677 -21.82 14.49 -10.66
CA LEU A 677 -20.96 13.51 -11.32
C LEU A 677 -21.54 12.08 -11.20
N PRO A 678 -21.55 11.29 -12.29
CA PRO A 678 -22.31 10.02 -12.36
C PRO A 678 -21.65 8.84 -11.61
N SER A 679 -20.57 9.06 -10.86
CA SER A 679 -19.82 8.01 -10.16
C SER A 679 -19.13 8.57 -8.93
N ARG A 680 -19.17 7.83 -7.81
CA ARG A 680 -18.45 8.19 -6.58
C ARG A 680 -16.94 8.03 -6.68
N ASN A 681 -16.47 7.21 -7.63
CA ASN A 681 -15.06 7.07 -7.97
C ASN A 681 -14.80 7.91 -9.22
N PHE A 682 -14.36 9.15 -9.03
CA PHE A 682 -14.14 10.09 -10.14
C PHE A 682 -12.86 9.75 -10.91
N THR A 683 -12.92 9.82 -12.25
CA THR A 683 -11.71 9.89 -13.08
C THR A 683 -11.16 11.33 -13.07
N PRO A 684 -9.89 11.57 -13.42
CA PRO A 684 -9.39 12.94 -13.56
C PRO A 684 -10.16 13.75 -14.62
N LYS A 685 -10.77 13.09 -15.62
CA LYS A 685 -11.65 13.75 -16.61
C LYS A 685 -12.96 14.25 -15.99
N ASP A 686 -13.54 13.51 -15.05
CA ASP A 686 -14.76 13.92 -14.34
C ASP A 686 -14.48 15.09 -13.37
N LEU A 687 -13.34 15.05 -12.68
CA LEU A 687 -12.92 16.13 -11.77
C LEU A 687 -12.48 17.39 -12.51
N TYR A 688 -11.87 17.28 -13.68
CA TYR A 688 -11.32 18.42 -14.44
C TYR A 688 -12.37 19.53 -14.66
N GLY A 689 -13.58 19.17 -15.09
CA GLY A 689 -14.68 20.12 -15.29
C GLY A 689 -15.22 20.75 -14.01
N VAL A 690 -14.96 20.17 -12.83
CA VAL A 690 -15.25 20.78 -11.53
C VAL A 690 -14.11 21.69 -11.08
N VAL A 691 -12.85 21.29 -11.33
CA VAL A 691 -11.65 22.09 -11.06
C VAL A 691 -11.65 23.39 -11.87
N GLU A 692 -11.96 23.36 -13.17
CA GLU A 692 -12.07 24.58 -14.01
C GLU A 692 -13.06 25.58 -13.40
N LYS A 693 -14.27 25.13 -13.03
CA LYS A 693 -15.33 25.95 -12.45
C LYS A 693 -14.95 26.48 -11.07
N ALA A 694 -14.33 25.64 -10.23
CA ALA A 694 -13.93 25.99 -8.87
C ALA A 694 -12.81 27.05 -8.84
N VAL A 695 -11.77 26.89 -9.66
CA VAL A 695 -10.68 27.88 -9.77
C VAL A 695 -11.22 29.20 -10.32
N MET A 696 -12.08 29.16 -11.35
CA MET A 696 -12.71 30.36 -11.89
C MET A 696 -13.62 31.06 -10.88
N LEU A 697 -14.43 30.34 -10.12
CA LEU A 697 -15.28 30.92 -9.08
C LEU A 697 -14.47 31.57 -7.95
N THR A 698 -13.42 30.87 -7.47
CA THR A 698 -12.51 31.41 -6.44
C THR A 698 -11.85 32.71 -6.90
N ARG A 699 -11.43 32.76 -8.18
CA ARG A 699 -10.80 33.93 -8.79
C ARG A 699 -11.79 35.08 -9.07
N ALA A 700 -13.03 34.75 -9.43
CA ALA A 700 -14.11 35.72 -9.67
C ALA A 700 -14.66 36.33 -8.37
N ALA A 701 -14.72 35.54 -7.29
CA ALA A 701 -15.14 35.98 -5.96
C ALA A 701 -14.04 36.78 -5.22
N GLY A 702 -12.83 36.89 -5.76
CA GLY A 702 -11.74 37.66 -5.18
C GLY A 702 -11.20 37.10 -3.86
N GLN A 703 -11.39 35.80 -3.58
CA GLN A 703 -10.98 35.19 -2.31
C GLN A 703 -9.46 35.20 -2.15
N SER A 704 -8.98 35.76 -1.03
CA SER A 704 -7.56 35.83 -0.68
C SER A 704 -7.03 34.57 0.03
N GLU A 705 -7.92 33.75 0.60
CA GLU A 705 -7.61 32.51 1.30
C GLU A 705 -8.42 31.35 0.70
N SER A 706 -7.81 30.17 0.58
CA SER A 706 -8.46 28.96 0.07
C SER A 706 -9.41 28.32 1.09
N THR A 707 -10.63 27.99 0.67
CA THR A 707 -11.56 27.18 1.47
C THR A 707 -11.11 25.71 1.57
N GLN A 708 -11.59 24.98 2.57
CA GLN A 708 -11.22 23.58 2.78
C GLN A 708 -11.68 22.67 1.63
N GLY A 709 -12.93 22.79 1.17
CA GLY A 709 -13.44 21.98 0.06
C GLY A 709 -12.70 22.21 -1.26
N PHE A 710 -12.31 23.45 -1.55
CA PHE A 710 -11.44 23.79 -2.67
C PHE A 710 -10.05 23.14 -2.53
N THR A 711 -9.43 23.27 -1.36
CA THR A 711 -8.09 22.72 -1.09
C THR A 711 -8.06 21.19 -1.27
N SER A 712 -9.06 20.48 -0.73
CA SER A 712 -9.18 19.02 -0.91
C SER A 712 -9.44 18.62 -2.37
N LEU A 713 -10.25 19.37 -3.12
CA LEU A 713 -10.51 19.11 -4.54
C LEU A 713 -9.22 19.19 -5.37
N ILE A 714 -8.44 20.27 -5.21
CA ILE A 714 -7.17 20.46 -5.93
C ILE A 714 -6.14 19.41 -5.53
N THR A 715 -6.05 19.06 -4.24
CA THR A 715 -5.12 18.03 -3.74
C THR A 715 -5.42 16.66 -4.36
N ASN A 716 -6.69 16.21 -4.31
CA ASN A 716 -7.12 14.94 -4.90
C ASN A 716 -6.86 14.88 -6.42
N TYR A 717 -7.04 16.00 -7.13
CA TYR A 717 -6.77 16.08 -8.56
C TYR A 717 -5.26 16.01 -8.87
N ALA A 718 -4.44 16.73 -8.11
CA ALA A 718 -2.98 16.70 -8.25
C ALA A 718 -2.35 15.34 -7.87
N GLU A 719 -2.91 14.63 -6.89
CA GLU A 719 -2.51 13.24 -6.60
C GLU A 719 -2.81 12.32 -7.80
N MET A 720 -3.97 12.47 -8.43
CA MET A 720 -4.34 11.65 -9.58
C MET A 720 -3.45 11.91 -10.80
N LEU A 721 -3.16 13.18 -11.12
CA LEU A 721 -2.16 13.55 -12.14
C LEU A 721 -0.77 12.99 -11.82
N SER A 722 -0.33 13.10 -10.56
CA SER A 722 0.94 12.53 -10.09
C SER A 722 0.98 11.00 -10.24
N SER A 723 -0.15 10.32 -10.05
CA SER A 723 -0.26 8.87 -10.22
C SER A 723 -0.14 8.42 -11.69
N GLN A 724 -0.50 9.29 -12.63
CA GLN A 724 -0.38 9.08 -14.09
C GLN A 724 1.02 9.50 -14.63
N GLY A 725 1.85 10.10 -13.78
CA GLY A 725 3.19 10.58 -14.13
C GLY A 725 3.26 11.99 -14.71
N ASP A 726 2.17 12.77 -14.65
CA ASP A 726 2.13 14.16 -15.12
C ASP A 726 2.46 15.15 -14.00
N LEU A 727 3.71 15.06 -13.53
CA LEU A 727 4.21 15.74 -12.34
C LEU A 727 4.27 17.26 -12.46
N ASP A 728 4.53 17.78 -13.67
CA ASP A 728 4.63 19.22 -13.90
C ASP A 728 3.26 19.90 -13.79
N SER A 729 2.22 19.39 -14.49
CA SER A 729 0.84 19.87 -14.35
C SER A 729 0.31 19.72 -12.92
N ALA A 730 0.60 18.61 -12.23
CA ALA A 730 0.21 18.45 -10.82
C ALA A 730 0.77 19.55 -9.91
N LEU A 731 2.01 19.99 -10.16
CA LEU A 731 2.64 21.09 -9.40
C LEU A 731 2.04 22.46 -9.75
N ASP A 732 1.67 22.68 -11.01
CA ASP A 732 0.97 23.90 -11.43
C ASP A 732 -0.40 24.04 -10.77
N TYR A 733 -1.21 22.96 -10.71
CA TYR A 733 -2.50 22.99 -10.01
C TYR A 733 -2.35 23.26 -8.50
N LEU A 734 -1.35 22.65 -7.83
CA LEU A 734 -1.01 22.99 -6.44
C LEU A 734 -0.44 24.41 -6.28
N GLY A 735 -0.04 25.06 -7.38
CA GLY A 735 0.32 26.47 -7.45
C GLY A 735 -0.87 27.43 -7.57
N MET A 736 -2.07 26.94 -7.92
CA MET A 736 -3.28 27.76 -8.07
C MET A 736 -4.05 28.00 -6.76
N VAL A 737 -3.62 27.41 -5.64
CA VAL A 737 -4.28 27.54 -4.33
C VAL A 737 -3.92 28.88 -3.67
N PRO A 738 -4.88 29.79 -3.40
CA PRO A 738 -4.61 31.10 -2.80
C PRO A 738 -4.41 31.01 -1.27
N GLY A 739 -3.57 31.89 -0.72
CA GLY A 739 -3.28 31.95 0.71
C GLY A 739 -2.13 31.03 1.16
N SER A 740 -2.14 30.61 2.42
CA SER A 740 -1.16 29.66 2.95
C SER A 740 -1.65 28.22 2.73
N PRO A 741 -1.02 27.41 1.85
CA PRO A 741 -1.46 26.04 1.60
C PRO A 741 -1.35 25.17 2.86
N GLY A 742 -2.32 24.26 3.05
CA GLY A 742 -2.37 23.31 4.16
C GLY A 742 -1.23 22.27 4.14
N GLU A 743 -1.09 21.53 5.23
CA GLU A 743 0.02 20.58 5.43
C GLU A 743 0.10 19.52 4.32
N ASP A 744 -1.03 18.92 3.94
CA ASP A 744 -1.12 17.91 2.87
C ASP A 744 -0.67 18.43 1.50
N VAL A 745 -1.05 19.67 1.17
CA VAL A 745 -0.66 20.35 -0.08
C VAL A 745 0.86 20.50 -0.15
N ASN A 746 1.49 20.88 0.97
CA ASN A 746 2.95 21.04 1.04
C ASN A 746 3.68 19.70 0.97
N VAL A 747 3.17 18.66 1.67
CA VAL A 747 3.71 17.30 1.61
C VAL A 747 3.65 16.74 0.19
N LEU A 748 2.52 16.90 -0.50
CA LEU A 748 2.38 16.48 -1.90
C LEU A 748 3.30 17.28 -2.84
N ARG A 749 3.41 18.60 -2.63
CA ARG A 749 4.27 19.49 -3.44
C ARG A 749 5.76 19.12 -3.32
N ASP A 750 6.26 18.89 -2.10
CA ASP A 750 7.65 18.44 -1.89
C ASP A 750 7.91 17.07 -2.52
N ARG A 751 6.96 16.13 -2.35
CA ARG A 751 7.01 14.80 -2.97
C ARG A 751 7.11 14.87 -4.50
N ILE A 752 6.34 15.76 -5.13
CA ILE A 752 6.40 16.02 -6.58
C ILE A 752 7.75 16.62 -6.96
N ILE A 753 8.22 17.66 -6.27
CA ILE A 753 9.51 18.33 -6.54
C ILE A 753 10.68 17.34 -6.47
N ARG A 754 10.82 16.57 -5.37
CA ARG A 754 11.89 15.57 -5.22
C ARG A 754 11.83 14.52 -6.35
N SER A 755 10.63 14.12 -6.77
CA SER A 755 10.45 13.11 -7.82
C SER A 755 10.76 13.59 -9.24
N SER A 756 10.70 14.90 -9.52
CA SER A 756 10.94 15.50 -10.84
C SER A 756 12.39 15.98 -11.02
N VAL A 757 13.07 16.41 -9.95
CA VAL A 757 14.51 16.77 -9.95
C VAL A 757 15.37 15.59 -10.44
N SER A 758 15.07 14.38 -9.98
CA SER A 758 15.71 13.12 -10.43
C SER A 758 15.67 12.94 -11.96
N THR A 759 14.60 13.39 -12.61
CA THR A 759 14.39 13.24 -14.06
C THR A 759 15.26 14.21 -14.88
N LYS A 760 15.68 15.35 -14.32
CA LYS A 760 16.54 16.34 -15.02
C LYS A 760 18.04 16.08 -14.84
N ALA A 761 18.44 15.31 -13.82
CA ALA A 761 19.84 14.96 -13.56
C ALA A 761 20.37 13.77 -14.39
N SER A 762 19.49 12.93 -14.94
CA SER A 762 19.86 11.63 -15.52
C SER A 762 20.49 11.69 -16.92
N THR A 763 20.52 12.85 -17.57
CA THR A 763 20.97 12.98 -18.98
C THR A 763 22.49 13.14 -19.14
N SER A 764 23.27 13.29 -18.06
CA SER A 764 24.68 13.72 -18.16
C SER A 764 25.64 13.11 -17.13
N THR A 765 25.68 11.79 -16.98
CA THR A 765 26.80 11.10 -16.30
C THR A 765 27.27 9.89 -17.10
N GLN A 766 28.49 9.95 -17.66
CA GLN A 766 29.13 8.76 -18.22
C GLN A 766 29.60 7.84 -17.09
N VAL A 767 29.41 6.52 -17.26
CA VAL A 767 29.85 5.52 -16.28
C VAL A 767 31.38 5.41 -16.29
N VAL A 768 32.02 5.97 -15.27
CA VAL A 768 33.43 5.71 -14.96
C VAL A 768 33.50 4.56 -13.96
N SER A 769 33.91 3.39 -14.41
CA SER A 769 34.05 2.20 -13.56
C SER A 769 35.20 2.35 -12.56
N PRO A 770 34.99 2.13 -11.24
CA PRO A 770 36.08 2.14 -10.26
C PRO A 770 36.98 0.90 -10.43
N ALA A 771 38.20 1.10 -10.91
CA ALA A 771 39.19 0.05 -11.05
C ALA A 771 39.86 -0.26 -9.69
N VAL A 772 39.43 -1.34 -9.03
CA VAL A 772 40.07 -1.82 -7.79
C VAL A 772 41.43 -2.44 -8.13
N SER A 773 42.52 -1.77 -7.73
CA SER A 773 43.89 -2.23 -7.93
C SER A 773 44.39 -3.05 -6.75
N SER A 774 44.37 -4.38 -6.86
CA SER A 774 45.01 -5.29 -5.90
C SER A 774 46.41 -5.68 -6.39
N SER A 775 47.43 -5.05 -5.80
CA SER A 775 48.83 -5.39 -6.08
C SER A 775 49.31 -6.58 -5.25
N VAL A 776 49.80 -7.62 -5.92
CA VAL A 776 50.53 -8.73 -5.29
C VAL A 776 51.88 -8.89 -6.00
N PRO A 777 53.02 -8.86 -5.29
CA PRO A 777 54.34 -8.91 -5.92
C PRO A 777 54.64 -10.30 -6.46
N ALA A 778 55.21 -10.36 -7.67
CA ALA A 778 55.63 -11.61 -8.30
C ALA A 778 56.97 -12.13 -7.72
N SER A 779 57.10 -13.44 -7.64
CA SER A 779 58.38 -14.15 -7.46
C SER A 779 58.67 -15.03 -8.68
N SER A 780 59.95 -15.36 -8.90
CA SER A 780 60.48 -15.56 -10.26
C SER A 780 60.84 -17.00 -10.64
N SER A 781 60.35 -17.43 -11.80
CA SER A 781 61.11 -18.19 -12.83
C SER A 781 61.47 -19.68 -12.55
N PRO A 782 61.98 -20.41 -13.57
CA PRO A 782 61.52 -20.52 -14.97
C PRO A 782 61.45 -21.99 -15.47
N TYR A 783 60.88 -22.24 -16.67
CA TYR A 783 61.54 -22.97 -17.78
C TYR A 783 60.66 -22.97 -19.05
N GLN A 784 61.24 -23.34 -20.21
CA GLN A 784 60.64 -23.22 -21.55
C GLN A 784 60.30 -24.59 -22.17
N ALA A 785 59.27 -24.66 -23.04
CA ALA A 785 59.29 -25.42 -24.30
C ALA A 785 58.12 -25.07 -25.24
N SER A 786 58.37 -25.10 -26.55
CA SER A 786 57.44 -25.07 -27.70
C SER A 786 58.10 -25.91 -28.83
N PRO A 787 57.51 -26.18 -30.04
CA PRO A 787 56.29 -25.68 -30.69
C PRO A 787 55.28 -26.85 -31.01
N THR A 788 54.47 -27.02 -32.08
CA THR A 788 54.38 -26.42 -33.44
C THR A 788 52.99 -26.62 -34.11
N SER A 789 52.59 -25.61 -34.90
CA SER A 789 51.75 -25.55 -36.13
C SER A 789 50.86 -26.72 -36.65
N ASN A 790 49.74 -26.32 -37.30
CA ASN A 790 48.97 -26.94 -38.43
C ASN A 790 47.52 -27.43 -38.08
N VAL A 791 46.46 -27.22 -38.89
CA VAL A 791 46.26 -26.38 -40.11
C VAL A 791 44.76 -26.14 -40.46
N SER A 792 44.45 -25.01 -41.12
CA SER A 792 43.28 -24.69 -42.01
C SER A 792 41.81 -24.61 -41.51
N THR A 793 40.99 -24.03 -42.40
CA THR A 793 39.65 -23.42 -42.20
C THR A 793 38.60 -24.00 -43.20
N TYR A 794 37.38 -23.43 -43.21
CA TYR A 794 36.21 -23.72 -44.09
C TYR A 794 35.41 -24.99 -43.72
N GLY A 795 34.07 -25.03 -43.80
CA GLY A 795 33.05 -24.00 -44.07
C GLY A 795 31.75 -24.62 -44.62
N ALA A 796 30.55 -24.23 -44.15
CA ALA A 796 29.26 -24.83 -44.57
C ALA A 796 28.03 -23.86 -44.53
N PRO A 797 26.94 -24.11 -45.30
CA PRO A 797 25.86 -23.14 -45.58
C PRO A 797 24.46 -23.46 -44.95
N PRO A 798 23.44 -22.57 -45.06
CA PRO A 798 22.15 -22.68 -44.37
C PRO A 798 20.94 -23.12 -45.24
N PRO A 799 19.77 -23.49 -44.63
CA PRO A 799 18.52 -23.77 -45.35
C PRO A 799 17.33 -22.83 -45.06
N THR A 800 16.91 -22.09 -46.09
CA THR A 800 15.53 -21.77 -46.58
C THR A 800 14.27 -21.91 -45.70
N SER A 801 13.30 -21.00 -45.89
CA SER A 801 11.92 -21.05 -45.36
C SER A 801 10.86 -21.49 -46.41
N MET A 802 9.66 -21.87 -45.95
CA MET A 802 8.44 -22.02 -46.76
C MET A 802 7.17 -21.58 -45.98
N LYS A 803 6.03 -21.42 -46.68
CA LYS A 803 4.74 -20.89 -46.15
C LYS A 803 3.53 -21.79 -46.52
N LYS A 804 2.38 -21.49 -45.90
CA LYS A 804 1.00 -22.00 -46.13
C LYS A 804 0.71 -23.37 -45.47
N SER A 805 -0.54 -23.76 -45.15
CA SER A 805 -1.85 -23.10 -45.32
C SER A 805 -2.77 -23.39 -44.12
N ALA A 806 -3.83 -22.60 -43.93
CA ALA A 806 -4.89 -22.87 -42.95
C ALA A 806 -6.03 -23.74 -43.53
N LEU A 807 -6.78 -24.38 -42.64
CA LEU A 807 -8.18 -24.79 -42.83
C LEU A 807 -8.89 -24.68 -41.47
N ALA A 808 -10.18 -24.31 -41.44
CA ALA A 808 -10.92 -24.01 -40.22
C ALA A 808 -12.18 -24.88 -40.07
N THR A 809 -12.65 -25.06 -38.84
CA THR A 809 -13.98 -25.60 -38.52
C THR A 809 -14.51 -24.92 -37.25
N THR A 810 -15.82 -24.64 -37.21
CA THR A 810 -16.38 -23.57 -36.37
C THR A 810 -16.94 -24.06 -35.03
N ALA A 811 -16.63 -23.34 -33.95
CA ALA A 811 -17.35 -23.36 -32.67
C ALA A 811 -17.47 -21.93 -32.10
N ASN A 812 -18.48 -21.64 -31.28
CA ASN A 812 -18.87 -20.26 -30.95
C ASN A 812 -18.25 -19.70 -29.65
N LYS A 813 -17.56 -18.57 -29.81
CA LYS A 813 -17.51 -17.37 -28.93
C LYS A 813 -17.67 -17.56 -27.40
N SER A 814 -16.59 -17.25 -26.68
CA SER A 814 -16.64 -16.31 -25.54
C SER A 814 -15.90 -15.02 -25.92
N LYS A 815 -16.17 -13.90 -25.23
CA LYS A 815 -15.49 -12.61 -25.49
C LYS A 815 -14.24 -12.47 -24.62
N LEU A 816 -13.07 -12.70 -25.21
CA LEU A 816 -11.81 -12.09 -24.79
C LEU A 816 -11.11 -11.61 -26.07
N GLN A 817 -11.04 -10.29 -26.26
CA GLN A 817 -10.41 -9.65 -27.42
C GLN A 817 -9.75 -8.37 -26.93
N GLY A 818 -8.53 -8.52 -26.39
CA GLY A 818 -7.77 -7.46 -25.70
C GLY A 818 -6.40 -7.92 -25.18
N ASP A 819 -5.78 -8.94 -25.78
CA ASP A 819 -4.39 -9.31 -25.49
C ASP A 819 -3.44 -8.34 -26.22
N GLU A 820 -3.21 -7.15 -25.64
CA GLU A 820 -2.00 -6.36 -25.98
C GLU A 820 -1.52 -5.38 -24.87
N GLU A 821 -2.35 -5.01 -23.88
CA GLU A 821 -1.97 -4.02 -22.84
C GLU A 821 -1.81 -4.55 -21.39
N ALA A 822 -1.92 -5.86 -21.14
CA ALA A 822 -1.70 -6.41 -19.79
C ALA A 822 -0.21 -6.39 -19.41
N ILE A 823 0.16 -5.62 -18.37
CA ILE A 823 1.55 -5.50 -17.88
C ILE A 823 2.16 -6.90 -17.60
N PRO A 824 3.29 -7.27 -18.23
CA PRO A 824 3.82 -8.63 -18.14
C PRO A 824 4.23 -9.08 -16.72
N GLU A 825 4.71 -8.16 -15.87
CA GLU A 825 5.29 -8.55 -14.58
C GLU A 825 4.27 -9.17 -13.60
N PHE A 826 3.01 -8.75 -13.63
CA PHE A 826 1.98 -9.27 -12.73
C PHE A 826 1.63 -10.75 -12.99
N ARG A 827 1.90 -11.29 -14.18
CA ARG A 827 1.55 -12.69 -14.52
C ARG A 827 2.31 -13.74 -13.69
N ASN A 828 3.41 -13.37 -13.02
CA ASN A 828 4.29 -14.27 -12.25
C ASN A 828 4.61 -13.79 -10.81
N ALA A 829 3.80 -12.92 -10.20
CA ALA A 829 4.07 -12.39 -8.86
C ALA A 829 3.54 -13.29 -7.73
N ASP A 830 4.44 -13.93 -6.96
CA ASP A 830 4.06 -14.78 -5.81
C ASP A 830 3.66 -14.01 -4.54
N VAL A 831 4.14 -12.76 -4.40
CA VAL A 831 3.86 -11.87 -3.25
C VAL A 831 3.68 -10.45 -3.77
N LEU A 832 2.62 -9.78 -3.32
CA LEU A 832 2.29 -8.39 -3.65
C LEU A 832 2.15 -7.58 -2.36
N VAL A 833 2.83 -6.42 -2.28
CA VAL A 833 2.77 -5.49 -1.13
C VAL A 833 2.35 -4.13 -1.66
N CYS A 834 1.32 -3.53 -1.06
CA CYS A 834 0.61 -2.38 -1.62
C CYS A 834 -0.32 -1.72 -0.58
N THR A 835 -0.61 -0.43 -0.75
CA THR A 835 -1.62 0.27 0.06
C THR A 835 -3.04 -0.08 -0.40
N PRO A 836 -4.04 -0.10 0.50
CA PRO A 836 -5.39 -0.58 0.18
C PRO A 836 -6.03 0.06 -1.06
N ALA A 837 -6.21 1.39 -1.07
CA ALA A 837 -6.76 2.14 -2.21
C ALA A 837 -6.10 1.80 -3.56
N ARG A 838 -4.77 1.58 -3.59
CA ARG A 838 -4.05 1.28 -4.83
C ARG A 838 -4.25 -0.15 -5.28
N LEU A 839 -4.26 -1.13 -4.37
CA LEU A 839 -4.60 -2.52 -4.69
C LEU A 839 -6.02 -2.63 -5.23
N LEU A 840 -6.96 -1.98 -4.55
CA LEU A 840 -8.37 -1.98 -4.90
C LEU A 840 -8.62 -1.43 -6.32
N LYS A 841 -7.90 -0.36 -6.71
CA LYS A 841 -7.92 0.15 -8.09
C LYS A 841 -7.34 -0.87 -9.09
N LEU A 842 -6.20 -1.49 -8.80
CA LEU A 842 -5.58 -2.49 -9.70
C LEU A 842 -6.43 -3.77 -9.89
N ILE A 843 -7.28 -4.12 -8.93
CA ILE A 843 -8.25 -5.22 -9.07
C ILE A 843 -9.46 -4.77 -9.92
N LYS A 844 -9.99 -3.56 -9.68
CA LYS A 844 -11.12 -2.99 -10.43
C LYS A 844 -10.79 -2.74 -11.90
N ASP A 845 -9.56 -2.32 -12.17
CA ASP A 845 -9.01 -2.11 -13.52
C ASP A 845 -8.52 -3.44 -14.16
N GLU A 846 -8.84 -4.61 -13.58
CA GLU A 846 -8.50 -6.00 -13.98
C GLU A 846 -7.00 -6.39 -14.11
N TRP A 847 -6.05 -5.52 -13.75
CA TRP A 847 -4.60 -5.83 -13.77
C TRP A 847 -4.19 -6.90 -12.75
N VAL A 848 -4.87 -6.98 -11.61
CA VAL A 848 -4.54 -7.91 -10.51
C VAL A 848 -5.71 -8.87 -10.27
N LEU A 849 -5.53 -10.13 -10.66
CA LEU A 849 -6.53 -11.19 -10.52
C LEU A 849 -6.27 -12.05 -9.27
N LEU A 850 -7.01 -11.78 -8.19
CA LEU A 850 -6.90 -12.51 -6.90
C LEU A 850 -7.32 -14.00 -6.95
N GLY A 851 -7.62 -14.57 -8.12
CA GLY A 851 -8.25 -15.88 -8.25
C GLY A 851 -7.50 -17.03 -7.54
N ARG A 852 -6.16 -17.00 -7.53
CA ARG A 852 -5.28 -18.00 -6.87
C ARG A 852 -4.76 -17.58 -5.49
N LEU A 853 -5.24 -16.48 -4.93
CA LEU A 853 -4.75 -15.94 -3.66
C LEU A 853 -4.90 -16.98 -2.53
N ARG A 854 -3.86 -17.13 -1.70
CA ARG A 854 -3.84 -18.08 -0.57
C ARG A 854 -3.69 -17.41 0.79
N HIS A 855 -2.97 -16.30 0.85
CA HIS A 855 -2.70 -15.57 2.07
C HIS A 855 -2.95 -14.08 1.83
N VAL A 856 -3.59 -13.42 2.80
CA VAL A 856 -3.71 -11.96 2.91
C VAL A 856 -3.10 -11.57 4.24
N VAL A 857 -2.22 -10.58 4.23
CA VAL A 857 -1.60 -10.02 5.44
C VAL A 857 -1.96 -8.54 5.52
N VAL A 858 -2.53 -8.13 6.64
CA VAL A 858 -2.73 -6.72 7.00
C VAL A 858 -1.76 -6.42 8.14
N ASP A 859 -0.85 -5.48 7.91
CA ASP A 859 0.12 -4.99 8.89
C ASP A 859 -0.35 -3.64 9.47
N GLU A 860 0.11 -3.27 10.66
CA GLU A 860 -0.46 -2.16 11.47
C GLU A 860 -2.02 -2.21 11.48
N ALA A 861 -2.60 -3.39 11.72
CA ALA A 861 -4.04 -3.66 11.55
C ALA A 861 -4.94 -2.89 12.54
N ASP A 862 -4.40 -2.42 13.66
CA ASP A 862 -5.00 -1.47 14.60
C ASP A 862 -5.29 -0.13 13.90
N GLU A 863 -4.31 0.38 13.15
CA GLU A 863 -4.43 1.61 12.37
C GLU A 863 -5.25 1.40 11.10
N MET A 864 -5.01 0.31 10.35
CA MET A 864 -5.69 0.04 9.07
C MET A 864 -7.20 -0.18 9.19
N LEU A 865 -7.71 -0.50 10.38
CA LEU A 865 -9.14 -0.68 10.65
C LEU A 865 -9.81 0.49 11.37
N SER A 866 -9.03 1.48 11.84
CA SER A 866 -9.53 2.69 12.51
C SER A 866 -9.42 3.94 11.61
N SER A 867 -8.31 4.10 10.88
CA SER A 867 -7.95 5.31 10.13
C SER A 867 -8.59 5.42 8.72
N GLY A 868 -9.87 5.08 8.59
CA GLY A 868 -10.65 5.23 7.34
C GLY A 868 -10.37 4.18 6.26
N PHE A 869 -9.17 3.60 6.21
CA PHE A 869 -8.80 2.51 5.28
C PHE A 869 -9.64 1.22 5.45
N ALA A 870 -10.37 1.08 6.56
CA ALA A 870 -11.25 -0.05 6.85
C ALA A 870 -12.22 -0.38 5.70
N SER A 871 -12.72 0.63 4.99
CA SER A 871 -13.57 0.44 3.81
C SER A 871 -12.84 -0.25 2.66
N ASP A 872 -11.62 0.20 2.35
CA ASP A 872 -10.80 -0.35 1.27
C ASP A 872 -10.30 -1.76 1.60
N VAL A 873 -9.81 -1.97 2.84
CA VAL A 873 -9.40 -3.29 3.35
C VAL A 873 -10.57 -4.26 3.30
N GLY A 874 -11.77 -3.83 3.72
CA GLY A 874 -12.99 -4.60 3.62
C GLY A 874 -13.42 -4.90 2.18
N GLU A 875 -13.21 -4.00 1.22
CA GLU A 875 -13.54 -4.25 -0.19
C GLU A 875 -12.51 -5.18 -0.87
N ILE A 876 -11.22 -5.05 -0.57
CA ILE A 876 -10.18 -6.00 -1.03
C ILE A 876 -10.49 -7.40 -0.53
N ILE A 877 -10.87 -7.55 0.74
CA ILE A 877 -11.17 -8.87 1.33
C ILE A 877 -12.47 -9.44 0.74
N LYS A 878 -13.47 -8.61 0.42
CA LYS A 878 -14.65 -9.03 -0.36
C LYS A 878 -14.30 -9.50 -1.78
N LEU A 879 -13.22 -8.98 -2.37
CA LEU A 879 -12.74 -9.38 -3.69
C LEU A 879 -11.80 -10.61 -3.66
N SER A 880 -11.29 -11.01 -2.49
CA SER A 880 -10.46 -12.22 -2.34
C SER A 880 -11.24 -13.51 -2.11
N TYR A 881 -12.56 -13.47 -1.86
CA TYR A 881 -13.37 -14.66 -1.56
C TYR A 881 -14.52 -14.91 -2.56
N GLY A 882 -14.92 -16.18 -2.66
CA GLY A 882 -16.30 -16.60 -2.91
C GLY A 882 -17.00 -17.00 -1.59
N GLU A 883 -18.21 -17.54 -1.66
CA GLU A 883 -18.94 -18.00 -0.48
C GLU A 883 -18.08 -18.94 0.39
N ASN A 884 -18.12 -18.75 1.71
CA ASN A 884 -17.34 -19.49 2.72
C ASN A 884 -15.81 -19.27 2.72
N GLY A 885 -15.30 -18.18 2.14
CA GLY A 885 -13.86 -17.82 2.26
C GLY A 885 -12.93 -18.62 1.34
N ILE A 886 -13.50 -19.24 0.31
CA ILE A 886 -12.82 -20.09 -0.67
C ILE A 886 -12.53 -19.27 -1.93
N ASN A 887 -11.32 -19.40 -2.51
CA ASN A 887 -10.97 -18.70 -3.75
C ASN A 887 -11.54 -19.40 -5.01
N ARG A 888 -11.26 -18.88 -6.22
CA ARG A 888 -11.80 -19.43 -7.48
C ARG A 888 -11.21 -20.80 -7.90
N PHE A 889 -10.39 -21.45 -7.05
CA PHE A 889 -9.79 -22.76 -7.27
C PHE A 889 -9.88 -23.65 -6.01
N ASP A 890 -11.03 -23.63 -5.31
CA ASP A 890 -11.35 -24.46 -4.14
C ASP A 890 -10.29 -24.44 -3.01
N THR A 891 -9.51 -23.37 -2.90
CA THR A 891 -8.52 -23.20 -1.83
C THR A 891 -9.03 -22.18 -0.80
N LYS A 892 -9.05 -22.55 0.49
CA LYS A 892 -9.36 -21.61 1.59
C LYS A 892 -8.30 -20.52 1.65
N VAL A 893 -8.71 -19.26 1.72
CA VAL A 893 -7.81 -18.12 1.92
C VAL A 893 -7.53 -17.94 3.40
N GLN A 894 -6.26 -17.81 3.78
CA GLN A 894 -5.83 -17.46 5.13
C GLN A 894 -5.66 -15.95 5.24
N TYR A 895 -6.22 -15.37 6.30
CA TYR A 895 -6.06 -13.95 6.63
C TYR A 895 -5.20 -13.84 7.89
N ILE A 896 -4.26 -12.90 7.89
CA ILE A 896 -3.35 -12.62 9.01
C ILE A 896 -3.42 -11.13 9.28
N PHE A 897 -3.75 -10.76 10.52
CA PHE A 897 -3.77 -9.38 10.99
C PHE A 897 -2.64 -9.23 12.00
N ALA A 898 -1.62 -8.43 11.66
CA ALA A 898 -0.54 -8.07 12.55
C ALA A 898 -0.86 -6.71 13.18
N ALA A 899 -0.81 -6.65 14.51
CA ALA A 899 -1.22 -5.53 15.33
C ALA A 899 -0.30 -5.44 16.54
N ALA A 900 0.01 -4.22 16.99
CA ALA A 900 0.87 -3.98 18.15
C ALA A 900 0.08 -3.66 19.42
N THR A 901 -1.13 -3.11 19.27
CA THR A 901 -1.91 -2.49 20.36
C THR A 901 -3.37 -2.94 20.39
N MET A 902 -3.93 -3.40 19.26
CA MET A 902 -5.32 -3.91 19.15
C MET A 902 -5.68 -4.89 20.28
N ARG A 903 -6.60 -4.49 21.18
CA ARG A 903 -6.95 -5.27 22.37
C ARG A 903 -8.08 -6.28 22.18
N GLU A 904 -8.90 -6.10 21.13
CA GLU A 904 -10.13 -6.86 20.94
C GLU A 904 -10.27 -7.36 19.49
N ALA A 905 -10.76 -8.59 19.33
CA ALA A 905 -11.05 -9.18 18.02
C ALA A 905 -12.39 -8.70 17.42
N GLN A 906 -13.21 -7.94 18.15
CA GLN A 906 -14.58 -7.60 17.72
C GLN A 906 -14.64 -6.80 16.41
N PRO A 907 -13.78 -5.78 16.15
CA PRO A 907 -13.75 -5.09 14.85
C PRO A 907 -13.40 -6.01 13.68
N LEU A 908 -12.59 -7.06 13.91
CA LEU A 908 -12.30 -8.09 12.92
C LEU A 908 -13.55 -8.96 12.68
N LEU A 909 -14.19 -9.44 13.74
CA LEU A 909 -15.36 -10.34 13.67
C LEU A 909 -16.60 -9.66 13.05
N GLU A 910 -16.78 -8.36 13.25
CA GLU A 910 -17.83 -7.57 12.59
C GLU A 910 -17.55 -7.34 11.09
N THR A 911 -16.27 -7.36 10.69
CA THR A 911 -15.85 -7.15 9.28
C THR A 911 -15.72 -8.47 8.49
N PHE A 912 -15.41 -9.59 9.15
CA PHE A 912 -15.00 -10.84 8.51
C PHE A 912 -15.84 -12.07 8.93
N PRO A 913 -16.55 -12.73 7.98
CA PRO A 913 -17.33 -13.93 8.28
C PRO A 913 -16.45 -15.17 8.40
N GLY A 914 -15.89 -15.41 9.60
CA GLY A 914 -15.13 -16.62 9.91
C GLY A 914 -14.69 -16.71 11.37
N GLU A 915 -14.23 -17.89 11.79
CA GLU A 915 -13.56 -18.07 13.08
C GLU A 915 -12.15 -17.45 13.01
N VAL A 916 -11.87 -16.49 13.91
CA VAL A 916 -10.58 -15.81 14.03
C VAL A 916 -9.82 -16.37 15.22
N GLU A 917 -8.63 -16.94 14.99
CA GLU A 917 -7.73 -17.38 16.06
C GLU A 917 -6.90 -16.19 16.57
N TRP A 918 -7.09 -15.83 17.84
CA TRP A 918 -6.39 -14.70 18.47
C TRP A 918 -5.05 -15.13 19.09
N VAL A 919 -3.95 -14.89 18.37
CA VAL A 919 -2.60 -15.20 18.84
C VAL A 919 -1.95 -13.94 19.42
N SER A 920 -1.73 -13.91 20.73
CA SER A 920 -1.12 -12.77 21.43
C SER A 920 -0.02 -13.23 22.39
N THR A 921 0.89 -12.33 22.76
CA THR A 921 2.00 -12.64 23.67
C THR A 921 1.64 -12.36 25.13
N ALA A 922 2.27 -13.07 26.07
CA ALA A 922 2.05 -12.86 27.51
C ALA A 922 2.55 -11.49 28.05
N ARG A 923 3.03 -10.59 27.17
CA ARG A 923 3.41 -9.20 27.47
C ARG A 923 2.82 -8.19 26.47
N PHE A 924 1.74 -8.58 25.78
CA PHE A 924 1.03 -7.68 24.88
C PHE A 924 0.56 -6.41 25.59
N GLY A 925 0.59 -5.26 24.91
CA GLY A 925 0.26 -3.96 25.49
C GLY A 925 1.25 -3.44 26.56
N ARG A 926 2.48 -3.97 26.64
CA ARG A 926 3.52 -3.52 27.58
C ARG A 926 4.86 -3.26 26.88
N VAL A 927 5.69 -2.45 27.54
CA VAL A 927 7.03 -2.10 27.03
C VAL A 927 7.94 -3.34 26.95
N HIS A 928 8.74 -3.43 25.88
CA HIS A 928 9.62 -4.58 25.62
C HIS A 928 10.76 -4.68 26.67
N PRO A 929 11.00 -5.85 27.29
CA PRO A 929 11.92 -6.00 28.44
C PRO A 929 13.43 -5.80 28.17
N GLN A 930 13.82 -5.34 26.98
CA GLN A 930 15.18 -4.86 26.70
C GLN A 930 15.28 -3.32 26.74
N LEU A 931 14.17 -2.62 26.93
CA LEU A 931 14.09 -1.17 27.07
C LEU A 931 14.29 -0.78 28.54
N ASP A 932 15.31 0.04 28.78
CA ASP A 932 15.56 0.72 30.05
C ASP A 932 14.72 2.01 30.06
N VAL A 933 13.52 1.94 30.66
CA VAL A 933 12.56 3.05 30.72
C VAL A 933 12.82 3.88 31.98
N ARG A 934 12.85 5.20 31.82
CA ARG A 934 12.97 6.18 32.90
C ARG A 934 11.92 7.27 32.74
N VAL A 935 11.20 7.59 33.82
CA VAL A 935 10.26 8.72 33.86
C VAL A 935 10.83 9.84 34.74
N ASP A 936 11.16 10.96 34.11
CA ASP A 936 11.57 12.20 34.74
C ASP A 936 10.36 13.17 34.80
N ASP A 937 9.47 12.96 35.78
CA ASP A 937 8.33 13.85 36.07
C ASP A 937 8.79 15.13 36.80
N VAL A 938 8.69 16.26 36.12
CA VAL A 938 9.27 17.56 36.51
C VAL A 938 8.33 18.71 36.16
N ARG A 939 8.21 19.69 37.06
CA ARG A 939 7.18 20.74 36.96
C ARG A 939 7.62 21.97 36.19
N GLY A 940 6.85 22.34 35.18
CA GLY A 940 7.06 23.51 34.31
C GLY A 940 8.12 23.32 33.21
N ASP A 941 7.95 24.05 32.11
CA ASP A 941 8.67 23.79 30.84
C ASP A 941 10.18 24.01 30.91
N ASP A 942 10.66 24.94 31.73
CA ASP A 942 12.11 25.12 31.95
C ASP A 942 12.72 23.87 32.61
N ALA A 943 12.04 23.26 33.58
CA ALA A 943 12.51 22.04 34.25
C ALA A 943 12.43 20.82 33.34
N LYS A 944 11.39 20.73 32.49
CA LYS A 944 11.31 19.72 31.42
C LYS A 944 12.49 19.86 30.46
N PHE A 945 12.80 21.07 30.01
CA PHE A 945 13.89 21.30 29.07
C PHE A 945 15.27 20.96 29.66
N GLU A 946 15.55 21.32 30.91
CA GLU A 946 16.79 20.91 31.60
C GLU A 946 16.88 19.38 31.77
N SER A 947 15.78 18.71 32.12
CA SER A 947 15.76 17.25 32.29
C SER A 947 16.00 16.51 30.96
N LEU A 948 15.47 17.04 29.85
CA LEU A 948 15.80 16.56 28.50
C LEU A 948 17.29 16.77 28.16
N CYS A 949 17.86 17.93 28.51
CA CYS A 949 19.29 18.19 28.33
C CYS A 949 20.17 17.21 29.13
N ASP A 950 19.78 16.86 30.36
CA ASP A 950 20.45 15.84 31.16
C ASP A 950 20.31 14.44 30.54
N ALA A 951 19.15 14.09 29.98
CA ALA A 951 18.96 12.83 29.25
C ALA A 951 19.85 12.75 28.00
N LEU A 952 19.91 13.82 27.21
CA LEU A 952 20.77 13.91 26.03
C LEU A 952 22.26 13.86 26.39
N ASN A 953 22.67 14.44 27.51
CA ASN A 953 24.05 14.33 27.98
C ASN A 953 24.38 12.95 28.56
N ARG A 954 23.45 12.29 29.28
CA ARG A 954 23.57 10.88 29.73
C ARG A 954 23.82 9.92 28.57
N HIS A 955 23.08 10.09 27.46
CA HIS A 955 23.06 9.16 26.34
C HIS A 955 23.79 9.68 25.08
N LYS A 956 24.64 10.72 25.20
CA LYS A 956 25.34 11.46 24.11
C LYS A 956 26.20 10.62 23.15
N ALA A 957 26.50 9.37 23.52
CA ALA A 957 27.16 8.41 22.65
C ALA A 957 26.26 7.94 21.49
N TYR A 958 24.94 7.91 21.70
CA TYR A 958 23.94 7.28 20.85
C TYR A 958 23.15 8.27 19.98
N LYS A 959 22.54 7.78 18.89
CA LYS A 959 21.46 8.50 18.20
C LYS A 959 20.26 8.60 19.15
N THR A 960 19.64 9.78 19.22
CA THR A 960 18.40 10.03 19.98
C THR A 960 17.29 10.53 19.07
N LEU A 961 16.10 9.91 19.16
CA LEU A 961 14.87 10.39 18.55
C LEU A 961 13.97 10.97 19.66
N ILE A 962 13.55 12.23 19.54
CA ILE A 962 12.76 12.96 20.54
C ILE A 962 11.35 13.15 20.00
N PHE A 963 10.35 12.59 20.69
CA PHE A 963 8.94 12.83 20.35
C PHE A 963 8.40 14.08 21.02
N ALA A 964 7.75 14.94 20.23
CA ALA A 964 6.99 16.10 20.67
C ALA A 964 5.53 15.97 20.19
N ASN A 965 4.57 16.58 20.91
CA ASN A 965 3.15 16.36 20.66
C ASN A 965 2.59 17.21 19.50
N SER A 966 3.11 18.41 19.24
CA SER A 966 2.76 19.23 18.07
C SER A 966 3.98 19.58 17.19
N PRO A 967 3.77 19.95 15.90
CA PRO A 967 4.80 20.55 15.05
C PRO A 967 5.45 21.79 15.68
N GLU A 968 4.64 22.63 16.33
CA GLU A 968 5.06 23.85 17.00
C GLU A 968 6.01 23.57 18.17
N ASP A 969 5.70 22.58 19.02
CA ASP A 969 6.58 22.12 20.10
C ASP A 969 7.92 21.61 19.53
N ALA A 970 7.90 20.93 18.39
CA ALA A 970 9.08 20.36 17.76
C ALA A 970 10.05 21.45 17.24
N ASP A 971 9.51 22.47 16.56
CA ASP A 971 10.31 23.61 16.08
C ASP A 971 10.81 24.49 17.25
N GLU A 972 10.00 24.73 18.29
CA GLU A 972 10.43 25.46 19.49
C GLU A 972 11.54 24.70 20.25
N LEU A 973 11.39 23.38 20.40
CA LEU A 973 12.37 22.54 21.10
C LEU A 973 13.71 22.49 20.35
N VAL A 974 13.71 22.46 19.02
CA VAL A 974 14.93 22.60 18.22
C VAL A 974 15.59 23.96 18.45
N GLY A 975 14.82 25.06 18.48
CA GLY A 975 15.35 26.39 18.80
C GLY A 975 15.98 26.47 20.21
N LYS A 976 15.38 25.80 21.20
CA LYS A 976 15.93 25.69 22.57
C LYS A 976 17.21 24.83 22.62
N LEU A 977 17.27 23.75 21.83
CA LEU A 977 18.45 22.86 21.74
C LEU A 977 19.65 23.52 21.02
N ASP A 978 19.41 24.29 19.97
CA ASP A 978 20.45 25.06 19.27
C ASP A 978 21.09 26.09 20.22
N ALA A 979 20.28 26.78 21.03
CA ALA A 979 20.73 27.66 22.11
C ALA A 979 21.50 26.95 23.27
N ARG A 980 21.68 25.62 23.19
CA ARG A 980 22.49 24.79 24.11
C ARG A 980 23.65 24.07 23.41
N ASP A 981 24.04 24.51 22.21
CA ASP A 981 25.05 23.86 21.35
C ASP A 981 24.70 22.38 21.00
N VAL A 982 23.40 22.04 20.98
CA VAL A 982 22.91 20.70 20.60
C VAL A 982 22.31 20.74 19.20
N VAL A 983 23.09 20.30 18.21
CA VAL A 983 22.64 20.16 16.82
C VAL A 983 21.50 19.14 16.75
N ALA A 984 20.29 19.64 16.53
CA ALA A 984 19.05 18.89 16.34
C ALA A 984 18.25 19.49 15.18
N LEU A 985 17.44 18.67 14.51
CA LEU A 985 16.56 19.12 13.43
C LEU A 985 15.15 18.53 13.59
N ALA A 986 14.14 19.24 13.07
CA ALA A 986 12.73 18.90 13.21
C ALA A 986 12.22 18.05 12.02
N PHE A 987 11.42 17.01 12.32
CA PHE A 987 10.88 16.06 11.36
C PHE A 987 9.36 15.85 11.61
N HIS A 988 8.57 16.70 10.97
CA HIS A 988 7.10 16.72 10.97
C HIS A 988 6.59 17.13 9.58
N GLY A 989 5.28 17.13 9.33
CA GLY A 989 4.74 17.37 7.98
C GLY A 989 4.93 18.80 7.45
N ARG A 990 5.11 19.79 8.34
CA ARG A 990 5.38 21.20 7.99
C ARG A 990 6.87 21.52 7.77
N ALA A 991 7.77 20.61 8.14
CA ALA A 991 9.22 20.81 8.04
C ALA A 991 9.70 20.85 6.57
N LYS A 992 10.20 22.01 6.12
CA LYS A 992 10.57 22.26 4.71
C LYS A 992 11.62 21.30 4.14
N GLU A 993 12.51 20.79 4.99
CA GLU A 993 13.68 19.98 4.58
C GLU A 993 13.57 18.51 5.03
N ARG A 994 12.35 18.05 5.35
CA ARG A 994 12.03 16.74 5.97
C ARG A 994 12.86 15.54 5.45
N GLY A 995 13.09 15.44 4.15
CA GLY A 995 13.89 14.35 3.57
C GLY A 995 15.38 14.40 3.91
N VAL A 996 15.99 15.60 3.97
CA VAL A 996 17.41 15.79 4.33
C VAL A 996 17.62 15.40 5.80
N VAL A 997 16.74 15.89 6.68
CA VAL A 997 16.73 15.53 8.12
C VAL A 997 16.69 14.02 8.33
N LEU A 998 15.92 13.30 7.52
CA LEU A 998 15.80 11.84 7.59
C LEU A 998 17.05 11.13 7.06
N ASP A 999 17.55 11.54 5.89
CA ASP A 999 18.74 10.95 5.27
C ASP A 999 19.98 11.15 6.18
N ASP A 1000 20.18 12.34 6.73
CA ASP A 1000 21.28 12.68 7.67
C ASP A 1000 21.19 11.89 8.99
N PHE A 1001 19.97 11.66 9.51
CA PHE A 1001 19.75 10.88 10.75
C PHE A 1001 19.92 9.37 10.52
N ILE A 1002 19.53 8.86 9.35
CA ILE A 1002 19.77 7.47 8.96
C ILE A 1002 21.28 7.24 8.75
N ALA A 1003 21.96 8.11 8.00
CA ALA A 1003 23.41 8.09 7.82
C ALA A 1003 24.17 8.23 9.16
N GLY A 1004 23.63 9.04 10.08
CA GLY A 1004 24.19 9.28 11.41
C GLY A 1004 25.06 10.53 11.52
N ASP A 1005 25.06 11.38 10.49
CA ASP A 1005 25.61 12.73 10.50
C ASP A 1005 24.79 13.63 11.46
N LEU A 1006 23.47 13.44 11.52
CA LEU A 1006 22.61 13.98 12.57
C LEU A 1006 22.48 12.98 13.74
N LYS A 1007 22.75 13.44 14.97
CA LYS A 1007 22.62 12.62 16.21
C LYS A 1007 21.30 12.77 16.95
N VAL A 1008 20.63 13.91 16.81
CA VAL A 1008 19.39 14.22 17.53
C VAL A 1008 18.34 14.69 16.52
N CYS A 1009 17.20 14.00 16.49
CA CYS A 1009 16.06 14.36 15.64
C CYS A 1009 14.84 14.58 16.53
N VAL A 1010 14.12 15.69 16.34
CA VAL A 1010 12.86 16.00 17.04
C VAL A 1010 11.70 15.76 16.08
N CYS A 1011 10.68 15.02 16.48
CA CYS A 1011 9.61 14.60 15.58
C CYS A 1011 8.24 14.49 16.25
N THR A 1012 7.17 14.62 15.47
CA THR A 1012 5.81 14.27 15.90
C THR A 1012 5.49 12.80 15.60
N ASP A 1013 4.34 12.30 16.06
CA ASP A 1013 3.91 10.91 15.85
C ASP A 1013 3.74 10.51 14.36
N LEU A 1014 3.76 11.47 13.42
CA LEU A 1014 3.88 11.19 11.99
C LEU A 1014 5.21 10.47 11.63
N ALA A 1015 6.21 10.51 12.51
CA ALA A 1015 7.46 9.77 12.41
C ALA A 1015 7.42 8.40 13.11
N ALA A 1016 6.40 8.13 13.92
CA ALA A 1016 6.25 6.90 14.68
C ALA A 1016 5.66 5.73 13.85
N ARG A 1017 5.37 5.92 12.57
CA ARG A 1017 4.71 4.92 11.69
C ARG A 1017 5.59 4.52 10.51
N GLY A 1018 5.67 3.23 10.19
CA GLY A 1018 6.38 2.67 9.02
C GLY A 1018 7.91 2.85 8.89
N ILE A 1019 8.53 3.86 9.49
CA ILE A 1019 9.97 4.16 9.33
C ILE A 1019 10.84 3.23 10.20
N ASP A 1020 12.02 2.87 9.69
CA ASP A 1020 13.10 2.18 10.40
C ASP A 1020 14.33 3.08 10.60
N PHE A 1021 14.91 3.02 11.80
CA PHE A 1021 16.01 3.88 12.21
C PHE A 1021 17.20 2.99 12.64
N PRO A 1022 18.20 2.77 11.77
CA PRO A 1022 19.36 1.97 12.11
C PRO A 1022 20.21 2.65 13.19
N ASP A 1023 20.65 1.83 14.16
CA ASP A 1023 21.46 2.20 15.31
C ASP A 1023 20.83 3.29 16.22
N LEU A 1024 19.50 3.29 16.31
CA LEU A 1024 18.75 4.10 17.27
C LEU A 1024 18.69 3.39 18.63
N HIS A 1025 19.44 3.90 19.62
CA HIS A 1025 19.53 3.32 20.98
C HIS A 1025 18.84 4.14 22.07
N HIS A 1026 18.42 5.38 21.79
CA HIS A 1026 17.72 6.22 22.76
C HIS A 1026 16.48 6.85 22.12
N VAL A 1027 15.35 6.75 22.80
CA VAL A 1027 14.12 7.48 22.48
C VAL A 1027 13.80 8.40 23.66
N ALA A 1028 13.53 9.67 23.39
CA ALA A 1028 12.97 10.58 24.37
C ALA A 1028 11.52 10.89 24.03
N GLN A 1029 10.68 11.08 25.05
CA GLN A 1029 9.31 11.62 24.90
C GLN A 1029 9.24 12.92 25.69
N TYR A 1030 8.97 14.03 25.01
CA TYR A 1030 8.89 15.37 25.58
C TYR A 1030 7.43 15.80 25.65
N GLY A 1031 6.84 15.63 26.84
CA GLY A 1031 5.40 15.53 27.03
C GLY A 1031 4.90 14.07 26.89
N ALA A 1032 3.80 13.78 27.57
CA ALA A 1032 3.18 12.46 27.60
C ALA A 1032 2.59 12.08 26.23
N ALA A 1033 2.56 10.79 25.92
CA ALA A 1033 1.87 10.31 24.74
C ALA A 1033 0.34 10.44 24.89
N PRO A 1034 -0.40 10.79 23.83
CA PRO A 1034 -1.85 11.02 23.89
C PRO A 1034 -2.67 9.73 24.07
N SER A 1035 -2.06 8.55 23.89
CA SER A 1035 -2.66 7.24 24.18
C SER A 1035 -1.58 6.21 24.50
N MET A 1036 -1.97 5.12 25.16
CA MET A 1036 -1.08 3.99 25.44
C MET A 1036 -0.56 3.33 24.15
N GLU A 1037 -1.31 3.45 23.05
CA GLU A 1037 -0.90 2.93 21.74
C GLU A 1037 0.27 3.75 21.17
N MET A 1038 0.16 5.08 21.19
CA MET A 1038 1.26 5.97 20.82
C MET A 1038 2.46 5.83 21.75
N PHE A 1039 2.25 5.65 23.06
CA PHE A 1039 3.34 5.39 24.00
C PHE A 1039 4.17 4.16 23.60
N LEU A 1040 3.51 3.06 23.23
CA LEU A 1040 4.17 1.84 22.77
C LEU A 1040 4.80 2.03 21.37
N HIS A 1041 4.16 2.74 20.44
CA HIS A 1041 4.72 3.02 19.12
C HIS A 1041 5.98 3.91 19.14
N ARG A 1042 6.02 4.90 20.05
CA ARG A 1042 7.20 5.72 20.35
C ARG A 1042 8.34 4.87 20.92
N CYS A 1043 8.06 4.09 21.98
CA CYS A 1043 9.03 3.15 22.57
C CYS A 1043 9.58 2.14 21.54
N GLY A 1044 8.73 1.59 20.67
CA GLY A 1044 9.07 0.61 19.63
C GLY A 1044 9.88 1.15 18.43
N ARG A 1045 10.37 2.40 18.47
CA ARG A 1045 11.37 2.87 17.50
C ARG A 1045 12.76 2.29 17.76
N THR A 1046 13.09 1.95 19.01
CA THR A 1046 14.34 1.27 19.41
C THR A 1046 14.09 -0.19 19.83
N ALA A 1047 15.13 -0.92 20.25
CA ALA A 1047 15.13 -2.35 20.55
C ALA A 1047 14.62 -3.27 19.41
N ARG A 1048 14.88 -2.89 18.15
CA ARG A 1048 14.44 -3.65 16.97
C ARG A 1048 15.27 -4.92 16.73
N THR A 1049 14.62 -5.94 16.17
CA THR A 1049 15.16 -7.28 15.92
C THR A 1049 16.51 -7.24 15.20
N GLY A 1050 17.55 -7.78 15.85
CA GLY A 1050 18.91 -7.88 15.31
C GLY A 1050 19.89 -6.85 15.88
N GLN A 1051 19.41 -5.73 16.42
CA GLN A 1051 20.24 -4.80 17.19
C GLN A 1051 20.60 -5.41 18.56
N ARG A 1052 21.64 -4.89 19.22
CA ARG A 1052 22.06 -5.29 20.57
C ARG A 1052 22.06 -4.08 21.49
N GLY A 1053 21.52 -4.24 22.70
CA GLY A 1053 21.41 -3.15 23.67
C GLY A 1053 22.76 -2.61 24.19
N PRO A 1054 22.73 -1.55 25.01
CA PRO A 1054 21.54 -1.03 25.69
C PRO A 1054 20.57 -0.28 24.78
N PHE A 1055 19.31 -0.20 25.21
CA PHE A 1055 18.26 0.59 24.60
C PHE A 1055 17.55 1.37 25.70
N HIS A 1056 17.45 2.69 25.58
CA HIS A 1056 16.92 3.56 26.63
C HIS A 1056 15.68 4.32 26.15
N VAL A 1057 14.72 4.52 27.04
CA VAL A 1057 13.57 5.40 26.83
C VAL A 1057 13.50 6.41 27.98
N THR A 1058 13.62 7.70 27.71
CA THR A 1058 13.43 8.76 28.72
C THR A 1058 12.13 9.51 28.46
N CYS A 1059 11.18 9.47 29.39
CA CYS A 1059 9.94 10.24 29.33
C CYS A 1059 10.06 11.46 30.25
N VAL A 1060 9.91 12.66 29.68
CA VAL A 1060 9.99 13.94 30.40
C VAL A 1060 8.61 14.60 30.35
N VAL A 1061 7.95 14.69 31.50
CA VAL A 1061 6.51 15.01 31.62
C VAL A 1061 6.25 15.94 32.81
N ASP A 1062 5.15 16.69 32.78
CA ASP A 1062 4.54 17.30 33.96
C ASP A 1062 3.17 16.64 34.21
N LEU A 1063 3.14 15.65 35.11
CA LEU A 1063 1.93 14.86 35.38
C LEU A 1063 0.81 15.62 36.12
N ASP A 1064 1.04 16.88 36.52
CA ASP A 1064 0.03 17.75 37.12
C ASP A 1064 -0.53 18.78 36.12
N ALA A 1065 0.25 19.15 35.09
CA ALA A 1065 -0.16 20.11 34.06
C ALA A 1065 -0.71 19.47 32.77
N GLU A 1066 -0.26 18.26 32.42
CA GLU A 1066 -0.64 17.60 31.17
C GLU A 1066 -1.90 16.73 31.33
N THR A 1067 -2.81 16.77 30.34
CA THR A 1067 -3.89 15.78 30.22
C THR A 1067 -3.33 14.46 29.69
N VAL A 1068 -3.12 13.50 30.60
CA VAL A 1068 -2.59 12.16 30.31
C VAL A 1068 -3.69 11.11 30.43
N ASP A 1069 -3.70 10.16 29.49
CA ASP A 1069 -4.56 8.97 29.53
C ASP A 1069 -4.28 8.07 30.76
N GLU A 1070 -5.29 7.38 31.29
CA GLU A 1070 -5.18 6.65 32.57
C GLU A 1070 -4.25 5.43 32.47
N ASP A 1071 -4.22 4.72 31.34
CA ASP A 1071 -3.26 3.62 31.11
C ASP A 1071 -1.84 4.16 30.96
N VAL A 1072 -1.66 5.26 30.21
CA VAL A 1072 -0.35 5.94 30.06
C VAL A 1072 0.17 6.41 31.41
N ARG A 1073 -0.68 7.02 32.24
CA ARG A 1073 -0.31 7.48 33.58
C ARG A 1073 0.10 6.31 34.48
N SER A 1074 -0.67 5.22 34.45
CA SER A 1074 -0.39 4.00 35.23
C SER A 1074 0.95 3.35 34.84
N GLU A 1075 1.27 3.24 33.54
CA GLU A 1075 2.56 2.71 33.10
C GLU A 1075 3.70 3.69 33.41
N LEU A 1076 3.53 5.01 33.24
CA LEU A 1076 4.53 6.03 33.62
C LEU A 1076 4.84 6.02 35.13
N GLU A 1077 3.81 5.93 35.98
CA GLU A 1077 3.99 5.82 37.45
C GLU A 1077 4.68 4.49 37.86
N SER A 1078 4.71 3.48 36.98
CA SER A 1078 5.40 2.20 37.21
C SER A 1078 6.89 2.18 36.84
N HIS A 1079 7.37 3.14 36.03
CA HIS A 1079 8.78 3.28 35.60
C HIS A 1079 9.46 4.52 36.20
N ARG A 1080 9.05 4.91 37.42
CA ARG A 1080 9.47 6.09 38.17
C ARG A 1080 10.30 5.74 39.43
#